data_AF-A0A074ZHY8-F1
#
_entry.id   AF-A0A074ZHY8-F1
#
_cell.length_a   1.000
_cell.length_b   1.000
_cell.length_c   1.000
_cell.angle_alpha   90.00
_cell.angle_beta   90.00
_cell.angle_gamma   90.00
#
_symmetry.space_group_name_H-M   'P 1'
#
loop_
_entity.id
_entity.type
_entity.pdbx_description
1 polymer ?
#
loop_
_entity_poly.entity_id
_entity_poly.type
_entity_poly.pdbx_seq_one_letter_code
_entity_poly.pdbx_strand_id
1 'polypeptide(L)'
;MGKITIVYAPDANASSSVPRQKPAAEDVGGRPVDVTRESPDAYLKILEPKKGKGRMQFNPHIPKTLTPKGYAKMKLLSNLASKQHETLVRRLKREGTVWEDPDFPADDSSVGMSKLRGKLEWKRPKDINPRAEFFVGGASRFDIEQGECGDCWLLAVVSSISSYPALFQQVVPPDQPMRGEDYVGVFRMRFWQFGQWVEVLVDDRLPVYRGTTRLAFMHSADDNEFWSALLEKAYAKVNGCYENLSGGTQSEAMEDLTGGICETIELSPQKRPKDLVKQMMIYVNRCCLMGCSVDSQIIEAKLDNGLIAGHAYSVTGMQQVHYRGNPTYLVRCRNPWGGKYEWKGAWSDKSPEWGGISAQEKQILDLKFRDDGEFWMSYDDFVTCFSRLEVCHLGLESLEYDQDYRGKRRLDEAIFSGHWEKNVNAGGCMNYRNTYWTNPQFRIAVVDPDPDDDEQKATIIIGLMQRDVRKKSGAQFFPIGFTLYQVPQDQESLLTRAQLLSKSPCGRSSFINTREVCAHFSLLPGAYVIVPSTFEPNQDVEFILRVVSQVAVPNKELDDGNVNLDIPEDVMEAVRLENEILQEDEEIKEKFEQLCDKKTASINATDLQKLLNGSSLQDMPGFEGFNREMCRSMVAAVDHNLTGRVEFSEFMDLWQHAKGWKNVFLKHDVDRSGKFQAEEFREALRSCGYTVSNKFFNALVHRYQDPDTEVMRFEDFMLCVIRLKNVFETSAAQPKTYEGAPMFTTDDYLRCSVYT
;
A
#
# COMPACT_ATOMS: atom_id res chain seq x y z
N MET A 1 40.46 -4.70 -32.19
CA MET A 1 41.13 -5.93 -32.67
C MET A 1 42.18 -6.35 -31.65
N GLY A 2 42.05 -7.55 -31.07
CA GLY A 2 42.98 -8.05 -30.05
C GLY A 2 42.58 -9.42 -29.49
N LYS A 3 42.70 -10.44 -30.35
CA LYS A 3 42.77 -11.90 -30.15
C LYS A 3 42.31 -12.51 -28.81
N ILE A 4 41.24 -13.28 -28.91
CA ILE A 4 40.87 -14.40 -28.03
C ILE A 4 41.92 -15.52 -28.17
N THR A 5 42.37 -16.08 -27.06
CA THR A 5 43.06 -17.39 -27.02
C THR A 5 42.38 -18.25 -25.96
N ILE A 6 41.80 -19.36 -26.40
CA ILE A 6 41.21 -20.40 -25.55
C ILE A 6 42.24 -21.52 -25.45
N VAL A 7 42.52 -22.02 -24.25
CA VAL A 7 43.24 -23.27 -24.02
C VAL A 7 42.45 -24.11 -23.00
N TYR A 8 42.12 -25.34 -23.37
CA TYR A 8 41.42 -26.32 -22.53
C TYR A 8 42.40 -27.20 -21.71
N ALA A 9 41.83 -27.84 -20.68
CA ALA A 9 42.36 -28.47 -19.47
C ALA A 9 43.39 -29.64 -19.64
N PRO A 10 43.94 -30.18 -18.53
CA PRO A 10 43.26 -31.33 -17.91
C PRO A 10 43.29 -31.39 -16.36
N ASP A 11 42.33 -32.16 -15.83
CA ASP A 11 42.20 -32.63 -14.44
C ASP A 11 43.43 -33.37 -13.90
N ALA A 12 43.69 -33.23 -12.60
CA ALA A 12 43.69 -34.34 -11.62
C ALA A 12 44.46 -33.99 -10.32
N ASN A 13 43.75 -34.18 -9.20
CA ASN A 13 44.20 -34.74 -7.92
C ASN A 13 45.41 -34.18 -7.14
N ALA A 14 45.12 -34.05 -5.83
CA ALA A 14 45.95 -34.43 -4.68
C ALA A 14 46.52 -33.29 -3.79
N SER A 15 45.86 -33.17 -2.63
CA SER A 15 46.40 -33.22 -1.27
C SER A 15 47.45 -32.20 -0.77
N SER A 16 47.10 -31.67 0.41
CA SER A 16 47.91 -31.54 1.64
C SER A 16 48.66 -30.24 1.97
N SER A 17 48.35 -29.78 3.20
CA SER A 17 49.22 -29.19 4.24
C SER A 17 49.94 -27.83 4.03
N VAL A 18 49.31 -26.76 4.53
CA VAL A 18 49.68 -25.86 5.68
C VAL A 18 51.10 -26.07 6.32
N PRO A 19 51.79 -25.09 6.99
CA PRO A 19 51.64 -23.62 7.19
C PRO A 19 52.93 -22.74 7.06
N ARG A 20 52.77 -21.43 7.37
CA ARG A 20 53.59 -20.59 8.29
C ARG A 20 54.67 -19.66 7.67
N GLN A 21 54.43 -18.34 7.70
CA GLN A 21 55.03 -17.36 8.65
C GLN A 21 54.87 -15.90 8.16
N LYS A 22 54.46 -15.01 9.08
CA LYS A 22 54.71 -13.55 9.08
C LYS A 22 55.99 -13.29 9.90
N PRO A 23 56.70 -12.15 9.73
CA PRO A 23 56.48 -10.92 10.54
C PRO A 23 56.55 -9.61 9.69
N ALA A 24 55.79 -8.53 9.99
CA ALA A 24 56.11 -7.35 10.83
C ALA A 24 57.35 -6.55 10.32
N ALA A 25 57.44 -5.22 10.22
CA ALA A 25 56.72 -4.08 10.82
C ALA A 25 57.07 -2.75 10.08
N GLU A 26 56.50 -1.64 10.59
CA GLU A 26 56.99 -0.23 10.58
C GLU A 26 56.64 0.74 9.44
N ASP A 27 55.57 1.51 9.71
CA ASP A 27 55.43 2.98 9.80
C ASP A 27 56.48 3.91 9.16
N VAL A 28 55.99 4.96 8.46
CA VAL A 28 56.30 6.40 8.65
C VAL A 28 55.72 7.22 7.48
N GLY A 29 54.83 8.16 7.81
CA GLY A 29 54.96 9.55 7.31
C GLY A 29 54.08 10.02 6.14
N GLY A 30 53.23 11.01 6.44
CA GLY A 30 52.97 12.14 5.53
C GLY A 30 51.65 12.11 4.75
N ARG A 31 50.60 12.74 5.31
CA ARG A 31 49.43 13.19 4.55
C ARG A 31 49.75 14.48 3.78
N PRO A 32 49.33 14.56 2.53
CA PRO A 32 48.60 15.73 2.03
C PRO A 32 47.11 15.37 1.94
N VAL A 33 46.26 16.27 2.45
CA VAL A 33 44.81 16.19 2.29
C VAL A 33 44.49 16.48 0.83
N ASP A 34 43.97 15.49 0.10
CA ASP A 34 43.41 15.67 -1.23
C ASP A 34 41.88 15.62 -1.15
N VAL A 35 41.26 16.75 -1.46
CA VAL A 35 39.81 16.95 -1.45
C VAL A 35 39.26 16.34 -2.74
N THR A 36 38.89 15.07 -2.69
CA THR A 36 38.13 14.44 -3.77
C THR A 36 36.64 14.50 -3.46
N ARG A 37 35.90 15.20 -4.33
CA ARG A 37 34.44 15.19 -4.42
C ARG A 37 33.95 13.74 -4.40
N GLU A 38 33.24 13.35 -3.35
CA GLU A 38 32.52 12.08 -3.35
C GLU A 38 31.42 12.13 -4.42
N SER A 39 31.52 11.25 -5.42
CA SER A 39 30.46 11.10 -6.42
C SER A 39 29.24 10.42 -5.79
N PRO A 40 28.03 10.61 -6.36
CA PRO A 40 26.79 9.94 -5.92
C PRO A 40 26.86 8.40 -5.82
N ASP A 41 27.92 7.79 -6.34
CA ASP A 41 28.14 6.34 -6.36
C ASP A 41 28.80 5.79 -5.09
N ALA A 42 29.19 6.65 -4.12
CA ALA A 42 29.80 6.20 -2.87
C ALA A 42 28.89 5.26 -2.04
N TYR A 43 27.57 5.34 -2.23
CA TYR A 43 26.60 4.41 -1.63
C TYR A 43 26.70 2.99 -2.20
N LEU A 44 27.11 2.82 -3.47
CA LEU A 44 27.28 1.49 -4.08
C LEU A 44 28.44 0.71 -3.43
N LYS A 45 29.44 1.40 -2.86
CA LYS A 45 30.52 0.76 -2.09
C LYS A 45 30.07 0.16 -0.75
N ILE A 46 28.95 0.62 -0.19
CA ILE A 46 28.36 0.02 1.03
C ILE A 46 27.69 -1.31 0.67
N LEU A 47 27.28 -1.47 -0.59
CA LEU A 47 26.67 -2.69 -1.14
C LEU A 47 27.70 -3.65 -1.76
N GLU A 48 28.98 -3.29 -1.80
CA GLU A 48 30.02 -4.18 -2.33
C GLU A 48 30.34 -5.31 -1.34
N PRO A 49 30.23 -6.59 -1.76
CA PRO A 49 30.48 -7.73 -0.90
C PRO A 49 31.97 -7.83 -0.52
N LYS A 50 32.26 -7.88 0.79
CA LYS A 50 33.62 -8.21 1.28
C LYS A 50 33.85 -9.72 1.27
N LYS A 51 34.91 -10.16 0.59
CA LYS A 51 35.35 -11.57 0.51
C LYS A 51 35.87 -12.06 1.87
N GLY A 52 35.03 -12.81 2.60
CA GLY A 52 35.42 -13.67 3.72
C GLY A 52 35.31 -15.16 3.34
N LYS A 53 36.19 -16.01 3.88
CA LYS A 53 36.20 -17.45 3.59
C LYS A 53 35.01 -18.15 4.26
N GLY A 54 33.92 -18.33 3.51
CA GLY A 54 32.80 -19.23 3.85
C GLY A 54 31.44 -18.52 3.97
N ARG A 55 30.64 -18.65 2.89
CA ARG A 55 29.23 -18.21 2.71
C ARG A 55 28.93 -16.72 2.89
N MET A 56 28.16 -16.18 1.93
CA MET A 56 27.49 -14.88 2.05
C MET A 56 26.53 -14.90 3.24
N GLN A 57 26.69 -13.99 4.19
CA GLN A 57 25.66 -13.69 5.19
C GLN A 57 25.22 -12.24 5.00
N PHE A 58 23.97 -12.06 4.60
CA PHE A 58 23.27 -10.79 4.72
C PHE A 58 23.13 -10.44 6.21
N ASN A 59 23.11 -9.14 6.54
CA ASN A 59 22.88 -8.66 7.89
C ASN A 59 21.59 -9.31 8.47
N PRO A 60 21.69 -10.13 9.52
CA PRO A 60 20.55 -10.89 10.06
C PRO A 60 19.53 -10.01 10.82
N HIS A 61 19.78 -8.72 10.97
CA HIS A 61 18.91 -7.78 11.69
C HIS A 61 18.01 -6.94 10.79
N ILE A 62 17.94 -7.23 9.48
CA ILE A 62 16.94 -6.64 8.59
C ILE A 62 15.69 -7.54 8.63
N PRO A 63 14.52 -7.05 9.08
CA PRO A 63 13.28 -7.82 9.06
C PRO A 63 12.98 -8.29 7.63
N LYS A 64 12.74 -9.59 7.46
CA LYS A 64 12.46 -10.23 6.16
C LYS A 64 11.04 -9.97 5.64
N THR A 65 10.26 -9.11 6.29
CA THR A 65 8.81 -8.94 6.09
C THR A 65 8.41 -7.73 5.25
N LEU A 66 9.36 -7.04 4.62
CA LEU A 66 9.10 -6.02 3.59
C LEU A 66 10.02 -6.33 2.41
N THR A 67 9.51 -6.31 1.17
CA THR A 67 10.43 -6.46 0.03
C THR A 67 11.52 -5.37 0.16
N PRO A 68 12.82 -5.71 0.06
CA PRO A 68 13.91 -4.74 0.15
C PRO A 68 13.75 -3.52 -0.78
N LYS A 69 12.89 -3.62 -1.80
CA LYS A 69 12.51 -2.56 -2.74
C LYS A 69 11.63 -1.46 -2.12
N GLY A 70 10.72 -1.78 -1.20
CA GLY A 70 9.80 -0.80 -0.59
C GLY A 70 10.53 0.20 0.32
N TYR A 71 11.30 -0.31 1.28
CA TYR A 71 12.10 0.52 2.18
C TYR A 71 13.20 1.30 1.46
N ALA A 72 13.86 0.69 0.45
CA ALA A 72 14.84 1.37 -0.37
C ALA A 72 14.23 2.51 -1.21
N LYS A 73 13.02 2.32 -1.76
CA LYS A 73 12.28 3.36 -2.50
C LYS A 73 11.87 4.51 -1.58
N MET A 74 11.36 4.21 -0.38
CA MET A 74 10.99 5.22 0.62
C MET A 74 12.21 6.06 1.06
N LYS A 75 13.34 5.42 1.39
CA LYS A 75 14.57 6.11 1.76
C LYS A 75 15.14 6.92 0.58
N LEU A 76 15.03 6.41 -0.64
CA LEU A 76 15.43 7.13 -1.86
C LEU A 76 14.58 8.39 -2.08
N LEU A 77 13.25 8.31 -1.94
CA LEU A 77 12.34 9.44 -2.12
C LEU A 77 12.53 10.50 -1.02
N SER A 78 12.67 10.08 0.24
CA SER A 78 13.00 10.97 1.35
C SER A 78 14.35 11.68 1.13
N ASN A 79 15.36 10.95 0.63
CA ASN A 79 16.65 11.54 0.26
C ASN A 79 16.56 12.49 -0.95
N LEU A 80 15.68 12.22 -1.92
CA LEU A 80 15.44 13.10 -3.07
C LEU A 80 14.78 14.42 -2.63
N ALA A 81 13.76 14.36 -1.79
CA ALA A 81 13.11 15.56 -1.26
C ALA A 81 14.04 16.39 -0.37
N SER A 82 14.80 15.74 0.52
CA SER A 82 15.84 16.41 1.33
C SER A 82 16.88 17.13 0.47
N LYS A 83 17.28 16.52 -0.66
CA LYS A 83 18.17 17.17 -1.65
C LYS A 83 17.53 18.36 -2.35
N GLN A 84 16.21 18.36 -2.58
CA GLN A 84 15.51 19.51 -3.16
C GLN A 84 15.54 20.71 -2.20
N HIS A 85 15.22 20.49 -0.92
CA HIS A 85 15.32 21.52 0.11
C HIS A 85 16.75 22.12 0.18
N GLU A 86 17.77 21.28 0.32
CA GLU A 86 19.16 21.74 0.39
C GLU A 86 19.58 22.52 -0.87
N THR A 87 19.18 22.05 -2.05
CA THR A 87 19.52 22.70 -3.32
C THR A 87 18.85 24.06 -3.44
N LEU A 88 17.57 24.16 -3.04
CA LEU A 88 16.81 25.40 -3.02
C LEU A 88 17.44 26.42 -2.05
N VAL A 89 17.71 26.00 -0.80
CA VAL A 89 18.33 26.86 0.21
C VAL A 89 19.69 27.36 -0.25
N ARG A 90 20.56 26.49 -0.79
CA ARG A 90 21.87 26.89 -1.34
C ARG A 90 21.75 27.88 -2.50
N ARG A 91 20.74 27.74 -3.36
CA ARG A 91 20.49 28.68 -4.46
C ARG A 91 20.09 30.05 -3.91
N LEU A 92 19.10 30.10 -3.03
CA LEU A 92 18.57 31.34 -2.46
C LEU A 92 19.61 32.11 -1.65
N LYS A 93 20.43 31.41 -0.85
CA LYS A 93 21.55 32.05 -0.12
C LYS A 93 22.55 32.71 -1.06
N ARG A 94 22.86 32.08 -2.20
CA ARG A 94 23.77 32.63 -3.21
C ARG A 94 23.19 33.86 -3.91
N GLU A 95 21.89 33.87 -4.13
CA GLU A 95 21.16 34.95 -4.80
C GLU A 95 20.80 36.10 -3.84
N GLY A 96 20.90 35.88 -2.52
CA GLY A 96 20.52 36.87 -1.51
C GLY A 96 19.01 37.14 -1.47
N THR A 97 18.20 36.17 -1.92
CA THR A 97 16.75 36.30 -2.06
C THR A 97 16.01 35.38 -1.10
N VAL A 98 14.79 35.78 -0.70
CA VAL A 98 13.87 34.91 0.05
C VAL A 98 12.96 34.16 -0.90
N TRP A 99 12.56 32.94 -0.52
CA TRP A 99 11.71 32.13 -1.37
C TRP A 99 10.28 32.64 -1.43
N GLU A 100 9.71 32.54 -2.61
CA GLU A 100 8.29 32.67 -2.87
C GLU A 100 7.83 31.38 -3.52
N ASP A 101 6.92 30.69 -2.84
CA ASP A 101 6.40 29.41 -3.27
C ASP A 101 5.54 29.57 -4.54
N PRO A 102 5.98 29.02 -5.69
CA PRO A 102 5.22 29.13 -6.94
C PRO A 102 4.01 28.20 -6.97
N ASP A 103 4.01 27.13 -6.16
CA ASP A 103 2.96 26.11 -6.16
C ASP A 103 1.84 26.44 -5.17
N PHE A 104 2.08 27.38 -4.26
CA PHE A 104 1.11 27.85 -3.28
C PHE A 104 1.23 29.38 -3.10
N PRO A 105 0.74 30.16 -4.08
CA PRO A 105 0.96 31.60 -4.13
C PRO A 105 0.25 32.34 -2.98
N ALA A 106 0.83 33.46 -2.57
CA ALA A 106 0.29 34.32 -1.52
C ALA A 106 -0.90 35.18 -2.00
N ASP A 107 -1.98 34.53 -2.45
CA ASP A 107 -3.20 35.18 -2.95
C ASP A 107 -4.49 34.44 -2.54
N ASP A 108 -5.65 34.91 -3.03
CA ASP A 108 -6.97 34.36 -2.70
C ASP A 108 -7.12 32.88 -3.14
N SER A 109 -6.34 32.39 -4.12
CA SER A 109 -6.47 31.02 -4.62
C SER A 109 -5.99 29.97 -3.62
N SER A 110 -4.94 30.28 -2.84
CA SER A 110 -4.45 29.45 -1.75
C SER A 110 -5.35 29.48 -0.51
N VAL A 111 -6.20 30.51 -0.37
CA VAL A 111 -7.19 30.60 0.71
C VAL A 111 -8.46 29.82 0.36
N GLY A 112 -8.99 29.98 -0.86
CA GLY A 112 -10.22 29.34 -1.34
C GLY A 112 -11.52 29.94 -0.77
N MET A 113 -11.51 30.35 0.50
CA MET A 113 -12.71 30.80 1.22
C MET A 113 -13.29 32.10 0.68
N SER A 114 -14.45 32.00 0.01
CA SER A 114 -15.17 33.15 -0.55
C SER A 114 -15.46 34.28 0.47
N LYS A 115 -15.73 33.92 1.74
CA LYS A 115 -15.99 34.88 2.84
C LYS A 115 -14.80 35.77 3.20
N LEU A 116 -13.57 35.34 2.92
CA LEU A 116 -12.31 36.04 3.25
C LEU A 116 -11.69 36.77 2.05
N ARG A 117 -12.26 36.61 0.86
CA ARG A 117 -11.72 37.18 -0.39
C ARG A 117 -11.47 38.69 -0.26
N GLY A 118 -10.24 39.11 -0.54
CA GLY A 118 -9.82 40.51 -0.45
C GLY A 118 -9.70 41.09 0.97
N LYS A 119 -10.09 40.36 2.02
CA LYS A 119 -9.98 40.79 3.44
C LYS A 119 -8.62 40.46 4.06
N LEU A 120 -7.82 39.64 3.40
CA LEU A 120 -6.52 39.21 3.88
C LEU A 120 -5.39 39.89 3.12
N GLU A 121 -4.23 39.97 3.77
CA GLU A 121 -2.93 40.24 3.17
C GLU A 121 -1.95 39.18 3.67
N TRP A 122 -0.83 38.98 2.97
CA TRP A 122 0.14 37.95 3.33
C TRP A 122 1.41 38.61 3.87
N LYS A 123 1.82 38.23 5.08
CA LYS A 123 3.02 38.76 5.76
C LYS A 123 3.93 37.63 6.22
N ARG A 124 5.24 37.86 6.22
CA ARG A 124 6.19 36.92 6.83
C ARG A 124 6.20 37.12 8.35
N PRO A 125 6.61 36.13 9.16
CA PRO A 125 6.56 36.21 10.62
C PRO A 125 7.29 37.42 11.17
N LYS A 126 8.43 37.79 10.57
CA LYS A 126 9.21 38.99 10.92
C LYS A 126 8.46 40.33 10.73
N ASP A 127 7.52 40.38 9.79
CA ASP A 127 6.70 41.56 9.49
C ASP A 127 5.44 41.59 10.38
N ILE A 128 5.10 40.45 10.99
CA ILE A 128 4.02 40.28 11.96
C ILE A 128 4.54 40.62 13.36
N ASN A 129 5.68 40.01 13.74
CA ASN A 129 6.34 40.20 15.01
C ASN A 129 7.88 40.23 14.82
N PRO A 130 8.57 41.34 15.18
CA PRO A 130 10.02 41.44 15.08
C PRO A 130 10.80 40.41 15.90
N ARG A 131 10.15 39.74 16.86
CA ARG A 131 10.68 38.66 17.71
C ARG A 131 10.21 37.25 17.32
N ALA A 132 9.51 37.07 16.20
CA ALA A 132 9.22 35.77 15.56
C ALA A 132 10.34 34.70 15.65
N GLU A 133 10.00 33.55 16.21
CA GLU A 133 10.80 32.33 16.30
C GLU A 133 9.99 31.16 15.75
N PHE A 134 10.69 30.10 15.34
CA PHE A 134 10.01 28.89 14.90
C PHE A 134 9.39 28.15 16.10
N PHE A 135 10.15 27.98 17.18
CA PHE A 135 9.70 27.46 18.48
C PHE A 135 10.08 28.41 19.61
N VAL A 136 9.20 28.58 20.60
CA VAL A 136 9.47 29.33 21.83
C VAL A 136 9.38 28.37 23.02
N GLY A 137 10.54 27.95 23.56
CA GLY A 137 10.57 26.98 24.66
C GLY A 137 10.30 25.52 24.25
N GLY A 138 10.31 25.24 22.94
CA GLY A 138 10.02 23.93 22.36
C GLY A 138 8.54 23.76 22.02
N ALA A 139 8.21 22.75 21.22
CA ALA A 139 6.83 22.51 20.81
C ALA A 139 5.96 22.15 22.02
N SER A 140 4.92 22.93 22.22
CA SER A 140 3.94 22.79 23.27
C SER A 140 2.54 22.76 22.68
N ARG A 141 1.62 22.20 23.47
CA ARG A 141 0.18 22.19 23.15
C ARG A 141 -0.44 23.59 23.12
N PHE A 142 0.15 24.53 23.88
CA PHE A 142 -0.38 25.89 24.03
C PHE A 142 -0.10 26.76 22.80
N ASP A 143 0.60 26.19 21.81
CA ASP A 143 1.03 26.87 20.60
C ASP A 143 0.01 26.72 19.46
N ILE A 144 -1.19 26.24 19.79
CA ILE A 144 -2.22 25.81 18.82
C ILE A 144 -3.57 26.42 19.22
N GLU A 145 -3.92 27.53 18.58
CA GLU A 145 -5.22 28.16 18.62
C GLU A 145 -5.86 28.15 17.23
N GLN A 146 -7.17 27.88 17.19
CA GLN A 146 -7.94 27.81 15.95
C GLN A 146 -8.23 29.19 15.38
N GLY A 147 -8.11 29.32 14.05
CA GLY A 147 -8.51 30.52 13.32
C GLY A 147 -9.87 30.39 12.63
N GLU A 148 -9.99 30.96 11.44
CA GLU A 148 -11.23 31.01 10.63
C GLU A 148 -11.60 29.70 9.92
N CYS A 149 -10.71 28.70 9.96
CA CYS A 149 -10.89 27.39 9.35
C CYS A 149 -11.61 26.43 10.30
N GLY A 150 -12.48 25.58 9.76
CA GLY A 150 -13.15 24.52 10.51
C GLY A 150 -12.29 23.26 10.60
N ASP A 151 -11.05 23.39 11.04
CA ASP A 151 -10.03 22.34 11.04
C ASP A 151 -9.65 21.85 12.46
N CYS A 152 -10.54 22.04 13.44
CA CYS A 152 -10.37 21.58 14.83
C CYS A 152 -9.95 20.11 14.95
N TRP A 153 -10.35 19.27 13.99
CA TRP A 153 -9.94 17.88 13.84
C TRP A 153 -8.43 17.71 13.68
N LEU A 154 -7.77 18.56 12.89
CA LEU A 154 -6.33 18.59 12.70
C LEU A 154 -5.64 19.09 13.97
N LEU A 155 -6.11 20.21 14.54
CA LEU A 155 -5.53 20.82 15.75
C LEU A 155 -5.49 19.85 16.93
N ALA A 156 -6.56 19.08 17.12
CA ALA A 156 -6.63 18.07 18.19
C ALA A 156 -5.52 17.01 18.03
N VAL A 157 -5.27 16.55 16.80
CA VAL A 157 -4.22 15.58 16.52
C VAL A 157 -2.83 16.21 16.64
N VAL A 158 -2.62 17.41 16.10
CA VAL A 158 -1.34 18.15 16.23
C VAL A 158 -0.99 18.37 17.71
N SER A 159 -1.97 18.78 18.53
CA SER A 159 -1.77 18.90 19.98
C SER A 159 -1.52 17.55 20.66
N SER A 160 -2.06 16.46 20.14
CA SER A 160 -1.82 15.13 20.67
C SER A 160 -0.38 14.70 20.38
N ILE A 161 0.07 14.80 19.12
CA ILE A 161 1.41 14.39 18.71
C ILE A 161 2.51 15.30 19.29
N SER A 162 2.24 16.58 19.58
CA SER A 162 3.25 17.46 20.22
C SER A 162 3.67 16.96 21.62
N SER A 163 2.85 16.14 22.26
CA SER A 163 3.18 15.45 23.52
C SER A 163 4.11 14.23 23.32
N TYR A 164 4.41 13.88 22.06
CA TYR A 164 5.27 12.78 21.61
C TYR A 164 6.41 13.33 20.73
N PRO A 165 7.54 13.75 21.33
CA PRO A 165 8.60 14.46 20.61
C PRO A 165 9.13 13.76 19.34
N ALA A 166 9.24 12.44 19.34
CA ALA A 166 9.71 11.69 18.16
C ALA A 166 8.73 11.78 16.97
N LEU A 167 7.44 11.55 17.22
CA LEU A 167 6.38 11.71 16.20
C LEU A 167 6.31 13.15 15.71
N PHE A 168 6.34 14.08 16.66
CA PHE A 168 6.25 15.50 16.34
C PHE A 168 7.43 15.94 15.46
N GLN A 169 8.66 15.58 15.79
CA GLN A 169 9.86 15.95 15.02
C GLN A 169 9.92 15.28 13.65
N GLN A 170 9.24 14.13 13.47
CA GLN A 170 9.08 13.50 12.17
C GLN A 170 8.21 14.37 11.24
N VAL A 171 7.14 14.97 11.76
CA VAL A 171 6.24 15.88 11.02
C VAL A 171 6.84 17.29 10.87
N VAL A 172 7.38 17.83 11.96
CA VAL A 172 7.91 19.20 12.07
C VAL A 172 9.39 19.12 12.47
N PRO A 173 10.31 19.04 11.48
CA PRO A 173 11.74 19.02 11.76
C PRO A 173 12.17 20.26 12.57
N PRO A 174 12.93 20.12 13.66
CA PRO A 174 13.26 21.24 14.54
C PRO A 174 14.35 22.18 13.98
N ASP A 175 15.07 21.75 12.96
CA ASP A 175 16.27 22.40 12.41
C ASP A 175 15.94 23.42 11.30
N GLN A 176 15.08 24.40 11.61
CA GLN A 176 14.57 25.36 10.62
C GLN A 176 14.77 26.83 11.06
N PRO A 177 15.72 27.56 10.45
CA PRO A 177 16.04 28.93 10.87
C PRO A 177 14.98 29.93 10.41
N MET A 178 14.41 30.69 11.35
CA MET A 178 13.49 31.81 11.06
C MET A 178 14.21 33.18 11.05
N ARG A 179 15.51 33.20 11.41
CA ARG A 179 16.37 34.39 11.47
C ARG A 179 17.81 34.07 11.08
N GLY A 180 18.60 35.12 10.91
CA GLY A 180 20.05 35.03 10.70
C GLY A 180 20.44 34.79 9.24
N GLU A 181 21.72 34.52 9.01
CA GLU A 181 22.28 34.31 7.67
C GLU A 181 21.76 33.04 6.99
N ASP A 182 21.23 32.10 7.79
CA ASP A 182 20.69 30.85 7.28
C ASP A 182 19.22 30.96 6.83
N TYR A 183 18.53 32.05 7.16
CA TYR A 183 17.15 32.28 6.80
C TYR A 183 16.99 32.66 5.31
N VAL A 184 16.19 31.88 4.60
CA VAL A 184 15.80 32.15 3.21
C VAL A 184 14.28 32.07 2.99
N GLY A 185 13.50 32.05 4.07
CA GLY A 185 12.04 31.96 4.00
C GLY A 185 11.52 30.65 3.40
N VAL A 186 12.22 29.53 3.61
CA VAL A 186 11.81 28.17 3.21
C VAL A 186 11.68 27.33 4.47
N PHE A 187 10.54 26.65 4.61
CA PHE A 187 10.25 25.72 5.69
C PHE A 187 9.77 24.40 5.11
N ARG A 188 10.00 23.31 5.84
CA ARG A 188 9.64 21.95 5.48
C ARG A 188 8.79 21.30 6.56
N MET A 189 7.78 20.57 6.14
CA MET A 189 6.95 19.69 6.96
C MET A 189 6.89 18.32 6.29
N ARG A 190 6.53 17.27 7.04
CA ARG A 190 6.36 15.93 6.47
C ARG A 190 5.00 15.37 6.82
N PHE A 191 4.33 14.84 5.81
CA PHE A 191 3.03 14.18 5.98
C PHE A 191 3.12 12.78 5.38
N TRP A 192 2.53 11.82 6.07
CA TRP A 192 2.32 10.50 5.52
C TRP A 192 1.19 10.55 4.50
N GLN A 193 1.45 10.08 3.29
CA GLN A 193 0.52 10.07 2.17
C GLN A 193 0.62 8.70 1.51
N PHE A 194 -0.43 7.89 1.68
CA PHE A 194 -0.60 6.61 1.01
C PHE A 194 0.67 5.72 1.08
N GLY A 195 1.10 5.38 2.30
CA GLY A 195 2.24 4.50 2.55
C GLY A 195 3.61 5.17 2.47
N GLN A 196 3.68 6.50 2.36
CA GLN A 196 4.95 7.19 2.17
C GLN A 196 4.98 8.54 2.90
N TRP A 197 6.10 8.82 3.58
CA TRP A 197 6.37 10.16 4.11
C TRP A 197 6.80 11.11 2.98
N VAL A 198 6.00 12.15 2.76
CA VAL A 198 6.21 13.20 1.76
C VAL A 198 6.66 14.47 2.46
N GLU A 199 7.81 15.02 2.05
CA GLU A 199 8.31 16.31 2.53
C GLU A 199 7.72 17.44 1.66
N VAL A 200 7.13 18.43 2.33
CA VAL A 200 6.40 19.55 1.73
C VAL A 200 7.11 20.84 2.10
N LEU A 201 7.53 21.58 1.08
CA LEU A 201 8.16 22.89 1.25
C LEU A 201 7.11 24.00 1.13
N VAL A 202 7.16 24.96 2.05
CA VAL A 202 6.38 26.20 2.02
C VAL A 202 7.26 27.41 2.30
N ASP A 203 6.91 28.55 1.72
CA ASP A 203 7.45 29.82 2.21
C ASP A 203 6.75 30.25 3.51
N ASP A 204 7.27 31.26 4.19
CA ASP A 204 6.71 31.73 5.47
C ASP A 204 5.69 32.87 5.36
N ARG A 205 5.21 33.22 4.16
CA ARG A 205 4.12 34.19 4.04
C ARG A 205 2.85 33.59 4.63
N LEU A 206 2.25 34.24 5.63
CA LEU A 206 1.04 33.78 6.31
C LEU A 206 -0.12 34.76 6.10
N PRO A 207 -1.36 34.28 5.95
CA PRO A 207 -2.54 35.15 5.82
C PRO A 207 -2.85 35.87 7.13
N VAL A 208 -2.87 37.20 7.08
CA VAL A 208 -3.29 38.08 8.17
C VAL A 208 -4.47 38.94 7.75
N TYR A 209 -5.26 39.38 8.71
CA TYR A 209 -6.31 40.35 8.42
C TYR A 209 -5.70 41.66 7.92
N ARG A 210 -6.20 42.14 6.77
CA ARG A 210 -5.67 43.31 6.07
C ARG A 210 -5.56 44.52 7.02
N GLY A 211 -4.38 45.12 7.09
CA GLY A 211 -4.10 46.26 7.95
C GLY A 211 -3.76 45.90 9.40
N THR A 212 -3.61 44.61 9.72
CA THR A 212 -3.28 44.13 11.07
C THR A 212 -2.10 43.16 11.05
N THR A 213 -1.70 42.68 12.23
CA THR A 213 -0.75 41.58 12.42
C THR A 213 -1.45 40.31 12.92
N ARG A 214 -2.79 40.27 12.93
CA ARG A 214 -3.55 39.13 13.42
C ARG A 214 -3.64 38.06 12.34
N LEU A 215 -3.13 36.87 12.63
CA LEU A 215 -3.26 35.69 11.78
C LEU A 215 -4.73 35.32 11.60
N ALA A 216 -5.10 34.91 10.38
CA ALA A 216 -6.46 34.49 10.06
C ALA A 216 -6.72 33.02 10.42
N PHE A 217 -5.67 32.19 10.46
CA PHE A 217 -5.74 30.75 10.64
C PHE A 217 -5.01 30.30 11.92
N MET A 218 -4.55 29.05 12.00
CA MET A 218 -3.90 28.49 13.19
C MET A 218 -2.73 29.37 13.66
N HIS A 219 -2.62 29.60 14.96
CA HIS A 219 -1.57 30.43 15.56
C HIS A 219 -1.28 30.00 17.00
N SER A 220 -0.14 30.43 17.55
CA SER A 220 0.22 30.23 18.96
C SER A 220 -0.40 31.31 19.85
N ALA A 221 -0.65 30.97 21.11
CA ALA A 221 -0.96 31.96 22.15
C ALA A 221 0.25 32.88 22.44
N ASP A 222 1.47 32.43 22.12
CA ASP A 222 2.66 33.28 22.09
C ASP A 222 2.79 33.93 20.71
N ASP A 223 2.58 35.24 20.65
CA ASP A 223 2.67 36.04 19.41
C ASP A 223 4.04 35.95 18.71
N ASN A 224 5.07 35.38 19.36
CA ASN A 224 6.40 35.20 18.77
C ASN A 224 6.57 33.82 18.11
N GLU A 225 5.64 32.89 18.19
CA GLU A 225 5.84 31.51 17.72
C GLU A 225 4.98 31.15 16.49
N PHE A 226 5.60 30.48 15.49
CA PHE A 226 4.99 30.34 14.15
C PHE A 226 5.01 28.93 13.55
N TRP A 227 5.52 27.90 14.23
CA TRP A 227 5.57 26.54 13.67
C TRP A 227 4.18 25.98 13.34
N SER A 228 3.18 26.25 14.18
CA SER A 228 1.81 25.73 14.03
C SER A 228 1.11 26.33 12.80
N ALA A 229 1.23 27.65 12.62
CA ALA A 229 0.74 28.34 11.43
C ALA A 229 1.38 27.84 10.13
N LEU A 230 2.69 27.54 10.15
CA LEU A 230 3.40 26.98 8.99
C LEU A 230 3.04 25.52 8.72
N LEU A 231 2.77 24.74 9.77
CA LEU A 231 2.31 23.35 9.64
C LEU A 231 0.95 23.30 8.95
N GLU A 232 -0.01 24.11 9.42
CA GLU A 232 -1.33 24.23 8.80
C GLU A 232 -1.21 24.69 7.35
N LYS A 233 -0.35 25.67 7.06
CA LYS A 233 -0.09 26.12 5.67
C LYS A 233 0.42 24.98 4.79
N ALA A 234 1.40 24.20 5.27
CA ALA A 234 1.95 23.08 4.51
C ALA A 234 0.88 22.01 4.27
N TYR A 235 0.01 21.76 5.25
CA TYR A 235 -1.10 20.83 5.10
C TYR A 235 -2.17 21.36 4.13
N ALA A 236 -2.50 22.65 4.19
CA ALA A 236 -3.36 23.33 3.22
C ALA A 236 -2.81 23.21 1.79
N LYS A 237 -1.49 23.32 1.61
CA LYS A 237 -0.82 23.11 0.32
C LYS A 237 -1.00 21.69 -0.21
N VAL A 238 -0.80 20.66 0.61
CA VAL A 238 -1.05 19.25 0.23
C VAL A 238 -2.50 19.06 -0.22
N ASN A 239 -3.41 19.76 0.45
CA ASN A 239 -4.85 19.70 0.18
C ASN A 239 -5.32 20.70 -0.89
N GLY A 240 -4.43 21.50 -1.48
CA GLY A 240 -4.70 22.49 -2.52
C GLY A 240 -5.02 23.92 -2.05
N CYS A 241 -5.75 24.11 -0.95
CA CYS A 241 -6.02 25.43 -0.33
C CYS A 241 -6.51 25.28 1.13
N TYR A 242 -6.55 26.39 1.88
CA TYR A 242 -7.05 26.40 3.27
C TYR A 242 -8.52 25.97 3.39
N GLU A 243 -9.39 26.36 2.44
CA GLU A 243 -10.81 25.97 2.44
C GLU A 243 -10.99 24.43 2.45
N ASN A 244 -10.10 23.70 1.78
CA ASN A 244 -10.16 22.23 1.71
C ASN A 244 -9.81 21.54 3.05
N LEU A 245 -9.35 22.27 4.06
CA LEU A 245 -9.14 21.74 5.42
C LEU A 245 -10.44 21.73 6.25
N SER A 246 -11.48 22.42 5.81
CA SER A 246 -12.77 22.43 6.50
C SER A 246 -13.52 21.11 6.32
N GLY A 247 -13.95 20.48 7.42
CA GLY A 247 -14.80 19.28 7.39
C GLY A 247 -14.07 17.95 7.22
N GLY A 248 -12.83 17.83 7.68
CA GLY A 248 -12.11 16.55 7.77
C GLY A 248 -12.43 15.76 9.06
N THR A 249 -11.82 14.58 9.20
CA THR A 249 -11.96 13.71 10.37
C THR A 249 -10.65 13.60 11.14
N GLN A 250 -10.71 13.41 12.46
CA GLN A 250 -9.52 13.23 13.29
C GLN A 250 -8.71 12.00 12.83
N SER A 251 -9.37 10.92 12.40
CA SER A 251 -8.74 9.72 11.81
C SER A 251 -7.84 10.06 10.60
N GLU A 252 -8.31 10.94 9.69
CA GLU A 252 -7.49 11.37 8.54
C GLU A 252 -6.22 12.10 8.97
N ALA A 253 -6.33 13.00 9.96
CA ALA A 253 -5.16 13.71 10.50
C ALA A 253 -4.22 12.76 11.22
N MET A 254 -4.74 11.80 12.00
CA MET A 254 -3.92 10.81 12.68
C MET A 254 -3.13 9.96 11.68
N GLU A 255 -3.75 9.49 10.61
CA GLU A 255 -3.06 8.80 9.51
C GLU A 255 -1.98 9.68 8.87
N ASP A 256 -2.31 10.92 8.48
CA ASP A 256 -1.40 11.80 7.74
C ASP A 256 -0.24 12.32 8.59
N LEU A 257 -0.41 12.41 9.91
CA LEU A 257 0.60 12.92 10.84
C LEU A 257 1.40 11.82 11.52
N THR A 258 1.02 10.55 11.36
CA THR A 258 1.71 9.45 12.05
C THR A 258 2.00 8.23 11.17
N GLY A 259 1.32 8.05 10.05
CA GLY A 259 1.36 6.81 9.28
C GLY A 259 0.72 5.61 9.97
N GLY A 260 0.01 5.81 11.09
CA GLY A 260 -0.72 4.77 11.79
C GLY A 260 -2.00 4.34 11.06
N ILE A 261 -2.66 3.32 11.60
CA ILE A 261 -3.98 2.84 11.16
C ILE A 261 -5.05 3.32 12.14
N CYS A 262 -6.13 3.91 11.62
CA CYS A 262 -7.18 4.45 12.47
C CYS A 262 -8.43 3.58 12.47
N GLU A 263 -8.95 3.30 13.66
CA GLU A 263 -10.29 2.73 13.86
C GLU A 263 -11.22 3.76 14.50
N THR A 264 -12.48 3.74 14.09
CA THR A 264 -13.54 4.54 14.71
C THR A 264 -14.54 3.62 15.40
N ILE A 265 -14.68 3.78 16.71
CA ILE A 265 -15.59 3.02 17.57
C ILE A 265 -16.78 3.92 17.91
N GLU A 266 -17.98 3.52 17.51
CA GLU A 266 -19.20 4.20 17.92
C GLU A 266 -19.56 3.82 19.37
N LEU A 267 -19.74 4.82 20.23
CA LEU A 267 -19.96 4.62 21.67
C LEU A 267 -21.43 4.38 22.02
N SER A 268 -22.33 4.41 21.03
CA SER A 268 -23.75 4.16 21.24
C SER A 268 -23.98 2.76 21.85
N PRO A 269 -24.95 2.60 22.76
CA PRO A 269 -25.16 1.33 23.46
C PRO A 269 -25.38 0.12 22.55
N GLN A 270 -25.89 0.33 21.34
CA GLN A 270 -26.20 -0.71 20.37
C GLN A 270 -24.97 -1.18 19.57
N LYS A 271 -23.98 -0.30 19.36
CA LYS A 271 -22.82 -0.58 18.50
C LYS A 271 -21.51 -0.70 19.24
N ARG A 272 -21.40 -0.15 20.45
CA ARG A 272 -20.17 -0.22 21.25
C ARG A 272 -19.76 -1.67 21.54
N PRO A 273 -18.46 -2.02 21.42
CA PRO A 273 -17.95 -3.32 21.84
C PRO A 273 -18.23 -3.58 23.33
N LYS A 274 -18.61 -4.81 23.68
CA LYS A 274 -18.91 -5.18 25.07
C LYS A 274 -17.65 -5.18 25.95
N ASP A 275 -16.52 -5.45 25.33
CA ASP A 275 -15.18 -5.54 25.90
C ASP A 275 -14.37 -4.23 25.76
N LEU A 276 -15.03 -3.11 25.41
CA LEU A 276 -14.36 -1.82 25.15
C LEU A 276 -13.45 -1.36 26.31
N VAL A 277 -13.83 -1.62 27.56
CA VAL A 277 -12.98 -1.31 28.73
C VAL A 277 -11.65 -2.07 28.67
N LYS A 278 -11.68 -3.37 28.34
CA LYS A 278 -10.48 -4.20 28.18
C LYS A 278 -9.62 -3.67 27.03
N GLN A 279 -10.26 -3.34 25.90
CA GLN A 279 -9.59 -2.78 24.73
C GLN A 279 -8.92 -1.42 25.01
N MET A 280 -9.62 -0.47 25.62
CA MET A 280 -9.06 0.84 25.98
C MET A 280 -7.88 0.73 26.95
N MET A 281 -7.95 -0.19 27.93
CA MET A 281 -6.82 -0.47 28.82
C MET A 281 -5.60 -1.02 28.04
N ILE A 282 -5.82 -1.83 27.01
CA ILE A 282 -4.74 -2.28 26.10
C ILE A 282 -4.20 -1.08 25.32
N TYR A 283 -5.06 -0.27 24.69
CA TYR A 283 -4.66 0.88 23.87
C TYR A 283 -3.82 1.90 24.64
N VAL A 284 -4.20 2.22 25.88
CA VAL A 284 -3.43 3.12 26.75
C VAL A 284 -2.02 2.58 27.04
N ASN A 285 -1.86 1.25 27.12
CA ASN A 285 -0.58 0.59 27.36
C ASN A 285 0.21 0.27 26.08
N ARG A 286 -0.36 0.55 24.90
CA ARG A 286 0.27 0.37 23.59
C ARG A 286 0.62 1.72 22.96
N CYS A 287 1.38 1.68 21.87
CA CYS A 287 1.68 2.85 21.05
C CYS A 287 0.46 3.27 20.24
N CYS A 288 -0.60 3.72 20.92
CA CYS A 288 -1.81 4.26 20.29
C CYS A 288 -1.97 5.74 20.63
N LEU A 289 -2.49 6.51 19.68
CA LEU A 289 -3.12 7.81 19.92
C LEU A 289 -4.62 7.62 19.95
N MET A 290 -5.32 8.30 20.86
CA MET A 290 -6.76 8.19 20.96
C MET A 290 -7.41 9.56 20.97
N GLY A 291 -8.50 9.68 20.22
CA GLY A 291 -9.35 10.86 20.15
C GLY A 291 -10.79 10.51 20.49
N CYS A 292 -11.59 11.48 20.90
CA CYS A 292 -13.02 11.31 21.06
C CYS A 292 -13.77 12.57 20.67
N SER A 293 -15.03 12.41 20.26
CA SER A 293 -15.86 13.54 19.85
C SER A 293 -17.33 13.32 20.24
N VAL A 294 -18.04 14.44 20.34
CA VAL A 294 -19.49 14.47 20.54
C VAL A 294 -20.12 14.93 19.23
N ASP A 295 -20.98 14.12 18.63
CA ASP A 295 -21.62 14.45 17.35
C ASP A 295 -22.59 15.64 17.54
N SER A 296 -22.56 16.59 16.60
CA SER A 296 -23.44 17.76 16.59
C SER A 296 -23.66 18.29 15.17
N GLN A 297 -24.85 18.84 14.91
CA GLN A 297 -25.12 19.59 13.68
C GLN A 297 -24.53 21.01 13.71
N ILE A 298 -24.26 21.52 14.91
CA ILE A 298 -23.65 22.82 15.15
C ILE A 298 -22.20 22.56 15.58
N ILE A 299 -21.25 23.04 14.77
CA ILE A 299 -19.83 22.99 15.09
C ILE A 299 -19.59 23.78 16.38
N GLU A 300 -18.83 23.19 17.30
CA GLU A 300 -18.39 23.80 18.56
C GLU A 300 -19.52 24.29 19.50
N ALA A 301 -20.63 23.56 19.57
CA ALA A 301 -21.74 23.88 20.46
C ALA A 301 -21.37 23.62 21.94
N LYS A 302 -21.35 24.67 22.76
CA LYS A 302 -21.05 24.59 24.20
C LYS A 302 -22.21 23.94 24.96
N LEU A 303 -21.94 22.85 25.68
CA LEU A 303 -22.91 22.12 26.47
C LEU A 303 -22.88 22.53 27.96
N ASP A 304 -23.99 22.32 28.65
CA ASP A 304 -24.14 22.69 30.07
C ASP A 304 -23.18 21.91 30.99
N ASN A 305 -22.84 20.68 30.61
CA ASN A 305 -21.90 19.82 31.31
C ASN A 305 -20.42 20.23 31.13
N GLY A 306 -20.15 21.29 30.36
CA GLY A 306 -18.81 21.83 30.12
C GLY A 306 -18.11 21.29 28.86
N LEU A 307 -18.64 20.23 28.25
CA LEU A 307 -18.13 19.72 26.97
C LEU A 307 -18.57 20.60 25.80
N ILE A 308 -17.90 20.42 24.66
CA ILE A 308 -18.16 21.12 23.40
C ILE A 308 -18.52 20.04 22.37
N ALA A 309 -19.68 20.16 21.75
CA ALA A 309 -20.14 19.26 20.72
C ALA A 309 -19.72 19.72 19.33
N GLY A 310 -19.54 18.78 18.38
CA GLY A 310 -18.90 19.05 17.09
C GLY A 310 -17.43 19.46 17.25
N HIS A 311 -16.76 18.96 18.29
CA HIS A 311 -15.38 19.27 18.64
C HIS A 311 -14.60 17.99 19.00
N ALA A 312 -13.30 18.06 18.77
CA ALA A 312 -12.36 16.96 18.91
C ALA A 312 -11.61 17.04 20.25
N TYR A 313 -11.59 15.94 20.99
CA TYR A 313 -10.85 15.76 22.25
C TYR A 313 -9.81 14.65 22.08
N SER A 314 -8.81 14.62 22.96
CA SER A 314 -7.84 13.53 23.08
C SER A 314 -8.15 12.67 24.30
N VAL A 315 -7.98 11.36 24.19
CA VAL A 315 -7.98 10.44 25.35
C VAL A 315 -6.54 10.15 25.73
N THR A 316 -6.13 10.62 26.91
CA THR A 316 -4.72 10.60 27.35
C THR A 316 -4.43 9.58 28.45
N GLY A 317 -5.44 8.84 28.91
CA GLY A 317 -5.27 7.80 29.90
C GLY A 317 -6.56 7.10 30.30
N MET A 318 -6.42 5.92 30.89
CA MET A 318 -7.49 5.16 31.51
C MET A 318 -6.92 4.40 32.70
N GLN A 319 -7.65 4.39 33.82
CA GLN A 319 -7.19 3.73 35.04
C GLN A 319 -8.38 3.21 35.86
N GLN A 320 -8.20 2.04 36.47
CA GLN A 320 -9.12 1.52 37.48
C GLN A 320 -8.73 2.03 38.87
N VAL A 321 -9.72 2.51 39.63
CA VAL A 321 -9.60 2.93 41.03
C VAL A 321 -10.67 2.25 41.90
N HIS A 322 -10.50 2.29 43.21
CA HIS A 322 -11.46 1.79 44.19
C HIS A 322 -12.18 2.95 44.88
N TYR A 323 -13.25 3.44 44.27
CA TYR A 323 -14.07 4.49 44.87
C TYR A 323 -14.99 3.89 45.95
N ARG A 324 -14.76 4.25 47.22
CA ARG A 324 -15.51 3.73 48.36
C ARG A 324 -15.60 2.19 48.39
N GLY A 325 -14.52 1.52 47.99
CA GLY A 325 -14.42 0.06 47.95
C GLY A 325 -14.97 -0.62 46.70
N ASN A 326 -15.57 0.12 45.76
CA ASN A 326 -16.05 -0.43 44.49
C ASN A 326 -15.07 -0.11 43.36
N PRO A 327 -14.78 -1.06 42.46
CA PRO A 327 -13.96 -0.80 41.28
C PRO A 327 -14.69 0.19 40.36
N THR A 328 -13.99 1.23 39.92
CA THR A 328 -14.49 2.27 39.02
C THR A 328 -13.42 2.57 37.98
N TYR A 329 -13.79 2.57 36.70
CA TYR A 329 -12.90 2.93 35.62
C TYR A 329 -13.04 4.42 35.31
N LEU A 330 -11.91 5.13 35.30
CA LEU A 330 -11.82 6.54 34.95
C LEU A 330 -11.11 6.69 33.61
N VAL A 331 -11.61 7.61 32.78
CA VAL A 331 -11.01 7.99 31.49
C VAL A 331 -10.52 9.42 31.62
N ARG A 332 -9.28 9.66 31.20
CA ARG A 332 -8.70 11.00 31.13
C ARG A 332 -8.84 11.54 29.72
N CYS A 333 -9.58 12.61 29.59
CA CYS A 333 -9.82 13.31 28.32
C CYS A 333 -9.18 14.68 28.37
N ARG A 334 -8.95 15.25 27.20
CA ARG A 334 -8.32 16.56 27.08
C ARG A 334 -8.88 17.37 25.93
N ASN A 335 -9.24 18.62 26.23
CA ASN A 335 -9.65 19.62 25.24
C ASN A 335 -8.40 20.29 24.63
N PRO A 336 -8.23 20.31 23.29
CA PRO A 336 -7.10 20.98 22.66
C PRO A 336 -7.09 22.50 22.85
N TRP A 337 -8.25 23.15 23.02
CA TRP A 337 -8.33 24.60 23.26
C TRP A 337 -7.77 25.04 24.62
N GLY A 338 -7.60 24.10 25.56
CA GLY A 338 -7.22 24.41 26.93
C GLY A 338 -8.25 25.28 27.69
N GLY A 339 -7.91 25.67 28.92
CA GLY A 339 -8.64 26.68 29.69
C GLY A 339 -10.03 26.28 30.18
N LYS A 340 -10.98 27.23 30.16
CA LYS A 340 -12.25 27.24 30.96
C LYS A 340 -13.34 26.24 30.55
N TYR A 341 -13.10 25.37 29.59
CA TYR A 341 -14.10 24.46 29.01
C TYR A 341 -13.78 23.00 29.31
N GLU A 342 -13.77 22.68 30.61
CA GLU A 342 -13.56 21.35 31.17
C GLU A 342 -14.88 20.73 31.64
N TRP A 343 -14.86 19.40 31.79
CA TRP A 343 -15.96 18.62 32.36
C TRP A 343 -16.36 19.12 33.75
N LYS A 344 -17.67 19.30 33.96
CA LYS A 344 -18.24 19.81 35.22
C LYS A 344 -18.94 18.74 36.06
N GLY A 345 -18.99 17.50 35.59
CA GLY A 345 -19.65 16.39 36.29
C GLY A 345 -18.73 15.70 37.30
N ALA A 346 -19.09 14.46 37.65
CA ALA A 346 -18.33 13.62 38.57
C ALA A 346 -16.89 13.41 38.07
N TRP A 347 -15.93 13.45 39.00
CA TRP A 347 -14.48 13.36 38.73
C TRP A 347 -13.85 14.55 38.01
N SER A 348 -14.59 15.65 37.83
CA SER A 348 -13.99 16.94 37.47
C SER A 348 -12.94 17.40 38.48
N ASP A 349 -12.14 18.39 38.14
CA ASP A 349 -11.04 18.89 38.99
C ASP A 349 -11.48 19.33 40.40
N LYS A 350 -12.73 19.77 40.54
CA LYS A 350 -13.30 20.24 41.82
C LYS A 350 -14.26 19.23 42.46
N SER A 351 -14.31 18.00 41.95
CA SER A 351 -15.31 17.00 42.32
C SER A 351 -15.06 16.41 43.72
N PRO A 352 -16.09 16.25 44.56
CA PRO A 352 -15.95 15.65 45.90
C PRO A 352 -15.57 14.16 45.89
N GLU A 353 -15.78 13.46 44.77
CA GLU A 353 -15.47 12.05 44.53
C GLU A 353 -13.99 11.73 44.75
N TRP A 354 -13.09 12.68 44.49
CA TRP A 354 -11.67 12.55 44.81
C TRP A 354 -11.41 12.29 46.30
N GLY A 355 -12.32 12.67 47.19
CA GLY A 355 -12.25 12.35 48.62
C GLY A 355 -12.42 10.85 48.94
N GLY A 356 -12.97 10.06 48.02
CA GLY A 356 -13.29 8.65 48.24
C GLY A 356 -12.29 7.63 47.69
N ILE A 357 -11.12 8.07 47.23
CA ILE A 357 -10.01 7.21 46.76
C ILE A 357 -8.76 7.41 47.62
N SER A 358 -7.88 6.40 47.64
CA SER A 358 -6.66 6.42 48.46
C SER A 358 -5.61 7.42 47.93
N ALA A 359 -4.68 7.83 48.80
CA ALA A 359 -3.57 8.71 48.40
C ALA A 359 -2.64 8.04 47.36
N GLN A 360 -2.50 6.72 47.40
CA GLN A 360 -1.70 5.95 46.43
C GLN A 360 -2.36 6.00 45.04
N GLU A 361 -3.67 5.83 44.95
CA GLU A 361 -4.40 5.93 43.67
C GLU A 361 -4.32 7.34 43.09
N LYS A 362 -4.42 8.38 43.92
CA LYS A 362 -4.21 9.77 43.47
C LYS A 362 -2.82 10.00 42.87
N GLN A 363 -1.80 9.34 43.42
CA GLN A 363 -0.44 9.41 42.90
C GLN A 363 -0.30 8.63 41.58
N ILE A 364 -0.93 7.45 41.47
CA ILE A 364 -0.95 6.66 40.22
C ILE A 364 -1.61 7.45 39.09
N LEU A 365 -2.69 8.17 39.39
CA LEU A 365 -3.39 9.02 38.43
C LEU A 365 -2.61 10.29 38.02
N ASP A 366 -1.50 10.61 38.70
CA ASP A 366 -0.74 11.87 38.53
C ASP A 366 -1.67 13.10 38.49
N LEU A 367 -2.59 13.19 39.46
CA LEU A 367 -3.61 14.24 39.47
C LEU A 367 -2.98 15.64 39.51
N LYS A 368 -3.22 16.40 38.45
CA LYS A 368 -2.82 17.80 38.29
C LYS A 368 -4.08 18.62 38.08
N PHE A 369 -4.57 19.25 39.14
CA PHE A 369 -5.72 20.14 39.05
C PHE A 369 -5.26 21.50 38.51
N ARG A 370 -5.48 21.74 37.22
CA ARG A 370 -5.04 22.94 36.49
C ARG A 370 -6.09 23.23 35.41
N ASP A 371 -6.42 24.51 35.20
CA ASP A 371 -7.24 24.95 34.04
C ASP A 371 -6.43 24.80 32.74
N ASP A 372 -6.17 23.57 32.32
CA ASP A 372 -5.32 23.23 31.18
C ASP A 372 -6.03 22.37 30.12
N GLY A 373 -7.33 22.15 30.32
CA GLY A 373 -8.21 21.41 29.43
C GLY A 373 -8.18 19.89 29.65
N GLU A 374 -7.30 19.36 30.50
CA GLU A 374 -7.29 17.93 30.88
C GLU A 374 -8.21 17.66 32.08
N PHE A 375 -9.05 16.64 31.98
CA PHE A 375 -9.97 16.27 33.05
C PHE A 375 -10.17 14.76 33.10
N TRP A 376 -10.58 14.26 34.27
CA TRP A 376 -11.03 12.89 34.44
C TRP A 376 -12.56 12.82 34.45
N MET A 377 -13.09 11.69 33.99
CA MET A 377 -14.50 11.35 34.09
C MET A 377 -14.67 9.84 34.27
N SER A 378 -15.84 9.39 34.71
CA SER A 378 -16.13 7.95 34.75
C SER A 378 -16.27 7.38 33.34
N TYR A 379 -15.95 6.10 33.14
CA TYR A 379 -16.20 5.41 31.88
C TYR A 379 -17.69 5.45 31.50
N ASP A 380 -18.59 5.34 32.48
CA ASP A 380 -20.04 5.40 32.24
C ASP A 380 -20.46 6.77 31.71
N ASP A 381 -19.91 7.86 32.27
CA ASP A 381 -20.14 9.21 31.74
C ASP A 381 -19.53 9.36 30.34
N PHE A 382 -18.34 8.78 30.12
CA PHE A 382 -17.62 8.87 28.85
C PHE A 382 -18.44 8.30 27.69
N VAL A 383 -18.92 7.06 27.81
CA VAL A 383 -19.76 6.41 26.78
C VAL A 383 -21.17 6.98 26.70
N THR A 384 -21.60 7.76 27.68
CA THR A 384 -22.90 8.46 27.66
C THR A 384 -22.81 9.82 26.98
N CYS A 385 -21.69 10.52 27.17
CA CYS A 385 -21.48 11.88 26.67
C CYS A 385 -20.86 11.91 25.28
N PHE A 386 -19.85 11.07 25.03
CA PHE A 386 -19.15 11.01 23.75
C PHE A 386 -19.86 10.07 22.78
N SER A 387 -19.82 10.42 21.50
CA SER A 387 -20.45 9.66 20.42
C SER A 387 -19.49 8.68 19.78
N ARG A 388 -18.20 9.06 19.68
CA ARG A 388 -17.16 8.28 19.00
C ARG A 388 -15.85 8.28 19.78
N LEU A 389 -15.15 7.16 19.73
CA LEU A 389 -13.76 7.01 20.12
C LEU A 389 -12.98 6.65 18.84
N GLU A 390 -11.91 7.37 18.56
CA GLU A 390 -10.98 7.07 17.48
C GLU A 390 -9.66 6.58 18.07
N VAL A 391 -9.10 5.51 17.49
CA VAL A 391 -7.86 4.92 17.95
C VAL A 391 -6.93 4.78 16.76
N CYS A 392 -5.80 5.48 16.80
CA CYS A 392 -4.72 5.36 15.84
C CYS A 392 -3.64 4.44 16.41
N HIS A 393 -3.46 3.27 15.80
CA HIS A 393 -2.40 2.34 16.12
C HIS A 393 -1.14 2.70 15.36
N LEU A 394 -0.08 3.06 16.07
CA LEU A 394 1.18 3.49 15.47
C LEU A 394 1.95 2.28 14.91
N GLY A 395 1.95 2.14 13.58
CA GLY A 395 2.62 1.09 12.82
C GLY A 395 4.12 1.32 12.65
N LEU A 396 4.81 0.50 11.85
CA LEU A 396 6.27 0.47 11.58
C LEU A 396 6.85 1.80 11.07
N GLU A 397 6.02 2.64 10.47
CA GLU A 397 6.44 3.91 9.87
C GLU A 397 6.30 5.12 10.80
N SER A 398 5.65 4.95 11.96
CA SER A 398 5.39 6.04 12.91
C SER A 398 6.54 6.35 13.87
N LEU A 399 7.40 5.39 14.18
CA LEU A 399 8.48 5.56 15.17
C LEU A 399 9.76 4.89 14.68
N GLU A 400 10.91 5.54 14.91
CA GLU A 400 12.23 4.97 14.67
C GLU A 400 12.47 3.73 15.54
N TYR A 401 13.43 2.88 15.12
CA TYR A 401 13.56 1.43 15.37
C TYR A 401 13.67 0.94 16.83
N ASP A 402 13.54 1.80 17.85
CA ASP A 402 13.56 1.35 19.24
C ASP A 402 12.18 0.78 19.62
N GLN A 403 12.14 -0.51 19.97
CA GLN A 403 10.90 -1.30 20.10
C GLN A 403 10.02 -0.86 21.26
N ASP A 404 10.55 -0.04 22.17
CA ASP A 404 9.88 0.49 23.35
C ASP A 404 9.89 2.03 23.38
N TYR A 405 8.79 2.66 22.98
CA TYR A 405 8.62 4.09 23.23
C TYR A 405 7.96 4.29 24.60
N ARG A 406 8.71 4.82 25.57
CA ARG A 406 8.28 5.00 26.98
C ARG A 406 7.78 3.69 27.64
N GLY A 407 8.40 2.55 27.30
CA GLY A 407 8.01 1.23 27.84
C GLY A 407 6.73 0.65 27.23
N LYS A 408 6.17 1.28 26.19
CA LYS A 408 5.04 0.75 25.43
C LYS A 408 5.55 -0.03 24.23
N ARG A 409 5.03 -1.25 24.07
CA ARG A 409 5.35 -2.15 22.97
C ARG A 409 4.59 -1.75 21.71
N ARG A 410 5.30 -1.69 20.58
CA ARG A 410 4.71 -1.54 19.24
C ARG A 410 3.98 -2.81 18.80
N LEU A 411 2.95 -2.65 17.97
CA LEU A 411 2.30 -3.76 17.28
C LEU A 411 3.14 -4.20 16.07
N ASP A 412 3.09 -5.49 15.73
CA ASP A 412 3.63 -5.99 14.46
C ASP A 412 2.70 -5.61 13.31
N GLU A 413 3.27 -5.45 12.11
CA GLU A 413 2.56 -4.94 10.95
C GLU A 413 2.98 -5.63 9.66
N ALA A 414 1.99 -6.03 8.86
CA ALA A 414 2.16 -6.42 7.47
C ALA A 414 1.54 -5.36 6.55
N ILE A 415 2.28 -4.93 5.53
CA ILE A 415 1.83 -3.92 4.56
C ILE A 415 1.91 -4.51 3.16
N PHE A 416 0.80 -4.44 2.43
CA PHE A 416 0.71 -4.80 1.03
C PHE A 416 0.27 -3.60 0.20
N SER A 417 0.88 -3.42 -0.97
CA SER A 417 0.42 -2.47 -1.98
C SER A 417 -0.21 -3.25 -3.13
N GLY A 418 -1.37 -2.82 -3.60
CA GLY A 418 -2.08 -3.44 -4.72
C GLY A 418 -2.77 -2.43 -5.60
N HIS A 419 -3.37 -2.93 -6.68
CA HIS A 419 -4.12 -2.15 -7.65
C HIS A 419 -5.29 -3.01 -8.14
N TRP A 420 -6.51 -2.47 -8.09
CA TRP A 420 -7.64 -3.05 -8.81
C TRP A 420 -7.63 -2.46 -10.21
N GLU A 421 -7.22 -3.28 -11.18
CA GLU A 421 -7.04 -2.92 -12.59
C GLU A 421 -8.30 -3.31 -13.34
N LYS A 422 -8.86 -2.34 -14.07
CA LYS A 422 -10.08 -2.54 -14.86
C LYS A 422 -9.89 -3.72 -15.83
N ASN A 423 -10.88 -4.60 -15.91
CA ASN A 423 -10.89 -5.79 -16.77
C ASN A 423 -9.77 -6.81 -16.48
N VAL A 424 -9.10 -6.75 -15.33
CA VAL A 424 -8.01 -7.69 -15.00
C VAL A 424 -8.29 -8.37 -13.67
N ASN A 425 -8.32 -7.59 -12.59
CA ASN A 425 -8.47 -8.09 -11.22
C ASN A 425 -9.41 -7.20 -10.38
N ALA A 426 -10.07 -6.21 -10.97
CA ALA A 426 -11.09 -5.39 -10.32
C ALA A 426 -12.43 -6.14 -10.20
N GLY A 427 -12.47 -7.20 -9.39
CA GLY A 427 -13.55 -8.18 -9.37
C GLY A 427 -14.86 -7.73 -8.71
N GLY A 428 -14.86 -6.60 -7.99
CA GLY A 428 -16.01 -6.15 -7.19
C GLY A 428 -16.22 -7.02 -5.94
N CYS A 429 -17.29 -6.79 -5.17
CA CYS A 429 -17.55 -7.53 -3.93
C CYS A 429 -18.20 -8.91 -4.17
N MET A 430 -18.45 -9.67 -3.09
CA MET A 430 -19.01 -11.03 -3.14
C MET A 430 -20.38 -11.15 -3.85
N ASN A 431 -21.09 -10.03 -4.06
CA ASN A 431 -22.33 -10.02 -4.85
C ASN A 431 -22.06 -10.40 -6.32
N TYR A 432 -20.85 -10.14 -6.82
CA TYR A 432 -20.41 -10.40 -8.18
C TYR A 432 -19.71 -11.75 -8.28
N ARG A 433 -20.50 -12.84 -8.20
CA ARG A 433 -20.01 -14.24 -8.12
C ARG A 433 -19.11 -14.69 -9.26
N ASN A 434 -19.13 -14.01 -10.40
CA ASN A 434 -18.34 -14.36 -11.59
C ASN A 434 -16.94 -13.73 -11.55
N THR A 435 -16.81 -12.57 -10.92
CA THR A 435 -15.61 -11.73 -10.99
C THR A 435 -14.92 -11.58 -9.63
N TYR A 436 -15.62 -11.75 -8.50
CA TYR A 436 -15.08 -11.55 -7.14
C TYR A 436 -13.75 -12.27 -6.87
N TRP A 437 -13.58 -13.47 -7.42
CA TRP A 437 -12.38 -14.28 -7.21
C TRP A 437 -11.12 -13.73 -7.89
N THR A 438 -11.29 -12.81 -8.86
CA THR A 438 -10.19 -12.17 -9.57
C THR A 438 -9.49 -11.09 -8.74
N ASN A 439 -10.14 -10.60 -7.67
CA ASN A 439 -9.52 -9.62 -6.77
C ASN A 439 -8.18 -10.14 -6.20
N PRO A 440 -7.22 -9.25 -5.91
CA PRO A 440 -6.00 -9.61 -5.21
C PRO A 440 -6.28 -10.40 -3.92
N GLN A 441 -5.40 -11.33 -3.56
CA GLN A 441 -5.58 -12.17 -2.39
C GLN A 441 -4.31 -12.17 -1.54
N PHE A 442 -4.45 -11.88 -0.24
CA PHE A 442 -3.31 -11.75 0.67
C PHE A 442 -3.45 -12.75 1.79
N ARG A 443 -2.45 -13.64 1.94
CA ARG A 443 -2.40 -14.61 3.02
C ARG A 443 -1.69 -14.03 4.22
N ILE A 444 -2.29 -14.21 5.39
CA ILE A 444 -1.68 -13.97 6.69
C ILE A 444 -1.75 -15.24 7.55
N ALA A 445 -0.83 -15.37 8.50
CA ALA A 445 -0.88 -16.41 9.52
C ALA A 445 -0.86 -15.77 10.90
N VAL A 446 -1.76 -16.22 11.77
CA VAL A 446 -1.74 -15.93 13.20
C VAL A 446 -1.01 -17.09 13.86
N VAL A 447 0.20 -16.85 14.38
CA VAL A 447 1.06 -17.91 14.93
C VAL A 447 0.70 -18.20 16.38
N ASP A 448 0.60 -17.15 17.19
CA ASP A 448 0.38 -17.22 18.63
C ASP A 448 -0.89 -16.42 19.01
N PRO A 449 -1.57 -16.76 20.11
CA PRO A 449 -2.61 -15.91 20.69
C PRO A 449 -2.02 -14.67 21.38
N ASP A 450 -2.86 -13.70 21.70
CA ASP A 450 -2.44 -12.55 22.51
C ASP A 450 -2.03 -13.03 23.92
N PRO A 451 -0.94 -12.51 24.51
CA PRO A 451 -0.42 -13.00 25.80
C PRO A 451 -1.41 -12.96 26.97
N ASP A 452 -2.35 -12.00 26.93
CA ASP A 452 -3.31 -11.70 27.99
C ASP A 452 -4.76 -12.09 27.59
N ASP A 453 -4.91 -13.02 26.64
CA ASP A 453 -6.21 -13.47 26.15
C ASP A 453 -6.59 -14.88 26.64
N ASP A 454 -7.61 -14.92 27.48
CA ASP A 454 -8.14 -16.15 28.09
C ASP A 454 -8.80 -17.09 27.05
N GLU A 455 -9.18 -16.58 25.87
CA GLU A 455 -9.82 -17.36 24.80
C GLU A 455 -8.83 -17.91 23.77
N GLN A 456 -7.52 -17.72 23.98
CA GLN A 456 -6.46 -18.14 23.07
C GLN A 456 -6.63 -17.56 21.66
N LYS A 457 -7.06 -16.31 21.57
CA LYS A 457 -7.19 -15.58 20.30
C LYS A 457 -6.16 -14.46 20.20
N ALA A 458 -5.86 -14.07 18.97
CA ALA A 458 -5.06 -12.90 18.66
C ALA A 458 -5.93 -11.77 18.14
N THR A 459 -5.62 -10.55 18.57
CA THR A 459 -6.23 -9.33 18.04
C THR A 459 -5.58 -8.98 16.71
N ILE A 460 -6.40 -8.82 15.68
CA ILE A 460 -6.00 -8.49 14.31
C ILE A 460 -6.82 -7.29 13.83
N ILE A 461 -6.14 -6.22 13.47
CA ILE A 461 -6.74 -5.02 12.89
C ILE A 461 -6.33 -4.95 11.43
N ILE A 462 -7.31 -4.81 10.54
CA ILE A 462 -7.06 -4.77 9.10
C ILE A 462 -7.58 -3.43 8.56
N GLY A 463 -6.69 -2.67 7.92
CA GLY A 463 -6.99 -1.41 7.25
C GLY A 463 -6.80 -1.53 5.75
N LEU A 464 -7.82 -1.17 4.97
CA LEU A 464 -7.76 -1.09 3.52
C LEU A 464 -7.93 0.36 3.10
N MET A 465 -6.86 0.96 2.60
CA MET A 465 -6.82 2.35 2.14
C MET A 465 -6.75 2.40 0.61
N GLN A 466 -7.59 3.22 -0.02
CA GLN A 466 -7.48 3.51 -1.45
C GLN A 466 -6.67 4.79 -1.69
N ARG A 467 -5.94 4.83 -2.81
CA ARG A 467 -5.16 6.01 -3.18
C ARG A 467 -6.09 7.12 -3.61
N ASP A 468 -5.83 8.31 -3.09
CA ASP A 468 -6.59 9.49 -3.46
C ASP A 468 -5.71 10.68 -3.83
N VAL A 469 -6.30 11.59 -4.59
CA VAL A 469 -5.86 12.96 -4.81
C VAL A 469 -7.07 13.84 -4.49
N ARG A 470 -7.13 14.41 -3.29
CA ARG A 470 -8.20 15.33 -2.88
C ARG A 470 -8.42 16.41 -3.95
N LYS A 471 -9.63 16.49 -4.51
CA LYS A 471 -10.04 17.50 -5.50
C LYS A 471 -10.82 18.66 -4.84
N LYS A 472 -10.94 19.79 -5.54
CA LYS A 472 -11.63 21.03 -5.10
C LYS A 472 -13.10 20.89 -4.63
N SER A 473 -13.72 19.72 -4.80
CA SER A 473 -15.14 19.47 -4.50
C SER A 473 -15.35 18.31 -3.51
N GLY A 474 -14.30 17.99 -2.73
CA GLY A 474 -14.27 16.80 -1.87
C GLY A 474 -13.76 15.56 -2.61
N ALA A 475 -13.32 14.57 -1.83
CA ALA A 475 -12.87 13.29 -2.36
C ALA A 475 -14.08 12.42 -2.77
N GLN A 476 -14.00 11.78 -3.94
CA GLN A 476 -14.94 10.76 -4.37
C GLN A 476 -14.29 9.39 -4.20
N PHE A 477 -14.48 8.82 -3.01
CA PHE A 477 -13.98 7.49 -2.70
C PHE A 477 -14.91 6.41 -3.28
N PHE A 478 -14.32 5.35 -3.81
CA PHE A 478 -15.09 4.15 -4.10
C PHE A 478 -15.53 3.49 -2.79
N PRO A 479 -16.71 2.89 -2.72
CA PRO A 479 -17.04 2.02 -1.60
C PRO A 479 -16.09 0.82 -1.63
N ILE A 480 -15.19 0.72 -0.64
CA ILE A 480 -14.18 -0.35 -0.54
C ILE A 480 -14.45 -1.21 0.70
N GLY A 481 -14.00 -2.46 0.65
CA GLY A 481 -14.10 -3.40 1.76
C GLY A 481 -13.33 -4.67 1.49
N PHE A 482 -13.28 -5.56 2.48
CA PHE A 482 -12.56 -6.81 2.36
C PHE A 482 -13.26 -7.95 3.11
N THR A 483 -12.92 -9.18 2.70
CA THR A 483 -13.44 -10.41 3.31
C THR A 483 -12.29 -11.31 3.73
N LEU A 484 -12.45 -11.97 4.88
CA LEU A 484 -11.49 -12.89 5.46
C LEU A 484 -11.99 -14.33 5.36
N TYR A 485 -11.12 -15.23 4.89
CA TYR A 485 -11.39 -16.68 4.80
C TYR A 485 -10.32 -17.45 5.55
N GLN A 486 -10.74 -18.43 6.35
CA GLN A 486 -9.81 -19.40 6.93
C GLN A 486 -9.40 -20.43 5.87
N VAL A 487 -8.10 -20.70 5.80
CA VAL A 487 -7.50 -21.60 4.81
C VAL A 487 -6.57 -22.63 5.46
N PRO A 488 -6.28 -23.75 4.77
CA PRO A 488 -5.21 -24.65 5.17
C PRO A 488 -3.86 -23.94 5.30
N GLN A 489 -3.01 -24.44 6.18
CA GLN A 489 -1.72 -23.79 6.48
C GLN A 489 -0.76 -23.77 5.27
N ASP A 490 -0.91 -24.73 4.37
CA ASP A 490 -0.15 -24.94 3.14
C ASP A 490 -0.76 -24.28 1.88
N GLN A 491 -1.78 -23.42 2.04
CA GLN A 491 -2.33 -22.65 0.93
C GLN A 491 -1.30 -21.66 0.38
N GLU A 492 -0.78 -21.93 -0.82
CA GLU A 492 0.26 -21.10 -1.46
C GLU A 492 -0.19 -20.41 -2.76
N SER A 493 -1.31 -20.85 -3.36
CA SER A 493 -1.88 -20.32 -4.60
C SER A 493 -3.17 -19.51 -4.37
N LEU A 494 -3.65 -18.83 -5.41
CA LEU A 494 -4.93 -18.12 -5.38
C LEU A 494 -6.11 -19.08 -5.12
N LEU A 495 -7.05 -18.66 -4.28
CA LEU A 495 -8.33 -19.34 -4.14
C LEU A 495 -9.12 -19.21 -5.44
N THR A 496 -9.61 -20.33 -5.96
CA THR A 496 -10.42 -20.37 -7.17
C THR A 496 -11.83 -19.85 -6.92
N ARG A 497 -12.54 -19.50 -8.00
CA ARG A 497 -13.97 -19.16 -7.96
C ARG A 497 -14.80 -20.19 -7.19
N ALA A 498 -14.62 -21.48 -7.50
CA ALA A 498 -15.34 -22.56 -6.82
C ALA A 498 -15.02 -22.63 -5.31
N GLN A 499 -13.76 -22.41 -4.93
CA GLN A 499 -13.35 -22.38 -3.51
C GLN A 499 -13.97 -21.19 -2.78
N LEU A 500 -13.95 -19.98 -3.36
CA LEU A 500 -14.55 -18.80 -2.73
C LEU A 500 -16.07 -18.88 -2.64
N LEU A 501 -16.74 -19.50 -3.62
CA LEU A 501 -18.20 -19.69 -3.60
C LEU A 501 -18.65 -20.75 -2.59
N SER A 502 -17.80 -21.73 -2.28
CA SER A 502 -18.11 -22.81 -1.33
C SER A 502 -17.70 -22.50 0.11
N LYS A 503 -16.75 -21.58 0.32
CA LYS A 503 -16.26 -21.20 1.65
C LYS A 503 -17.10 -20.10 2.27
N SER A 504 -17.46 -20.29 3.54
CA SER A 504 -18.02 -19.22 4.37
C SER A 504 -16.92 -18.28 4.86
N PRO A 505 -17.09 -16.95 4.75
CA PRO A 505 -16.19 -15.99 5.38
C PRO A 505 -16.14 -16.16 6.90
N CYS A 506 -14.96 -16.00 7.50
CA CYS A 506 -14.80 -15.92 8.96
C CYS A 506 -14.82 -14.47 9.48
N GLY A 507 -14.68 -13.48 8.59
CA GLY A 507 -14.75 -12.06 8.90
C GLY A 507 -14.97 -11.21 7.65
N ARG A 508 -15.45 -9.98 7.82
CA ARG A 508 -15.64 -9.00 6.74
C ARG A 508 -15.65 -7.58 7.30
N SER A 509 -15.20 -6.62 6.51
CA SER A 509 -15.47 -5.22 6.76
C SER A 509 -16.86 -4.83 6.24
N SER A 510 -17.34 -3.64 6.62
CA SER A 510 -18.38 -2.96 5.85
C SER A 510 -17.79 -2.40 4.56
N PHE A 511 -18.61 -2.18 3.54
CA PHE A 511 -18.21 -1.41 2.36
C PHE A 511 -18.60 0.04 2.56
N ILE A 512 -17.61 0.92 2.63
CA ILE A 512 -17.81 2.34 2.92
C ILE A 512 -16.99 3.16 1.93
N ASN A 513 -17.56 4.27 1.46
CA ASN A 513 -16.91 5.23 0.57
C ASN A 513 -16.03 6.22 1.37
N THR A 514 -15.07 5.68 2.11
CA THR A 514 -14.05 6.43 2.85
C THR A 514 -12.67 6.16 2.28
N ARG A 515 -11.69 7.00 2.67
CA ARG A 515 -10.28 6.82 2.29
C ARG A 515 -9.74 5.47 2.74
N GLU A 516 -9.99 5.13 4.01
CA GLU A 516 -9.63 3.84 4.60
C GLU A 516 -10.86 3.22 5.25
N VAL A 517 -10.97 1.90 5.17
CA VAL A 517 -11.90 1.09 5.95
C VAL A 517 -11.08 0.19 6.86
N CYS A 518 -11.37 0.28 8.17
CA CYS A 518 -10.71 -0.50 9.20
C CYS A 518 -11.71 -1.49 9.83
N ALA A 519 -11.26 -2.71 10.13
CA ALA A 519 -12.04 -3.65 10.92
C ALA A 519 -11.17 -4.42 11.92
N HIS A 520 -11.75 -4.65 13.10
CA HIS A 520 -11.13 -5.34 14.22
C HIS A 520 -11.63 -6.79 14.30
N PHE A 521 -10.71 -7.75 14.43
CA PHE A 521 -11.00 -9.18 14.53
C PHE A 521 -10.29 -9.81 15.73
N SER A 522 -10.92 -10.82 16.30
CA SER A 522 -10.33 -11.72 17.29
C SER A 522 -10.29 -13.11 16.69
N LEU A 523 -9.10 -13.55 16.28
CA LEU A 523 -8.89 -14.76 15.48
C LEU A 523 -8.14 -15.82 16.28
N LEU A 524 -8.48 -17.10 16.07
CA LEU A 524 -7.67 -18.19 16.57
C LEU A 524 -6.37 -18.30 15.75
N PRO A 525 -5.29 -18.88 16.31
CA PRO A 525 -4.11 -19.25 15.54
C PRO A 525 -4.47 -20.09 14.31
N GLY A 526 -3.90 -19.73 13.16
CA GLY A 526 -4.27 -20.33 11.86
C GLY A 526 -3.87 -19.47 10.66
N ALA A 527 -4.14 -19.98 9.46
CA ALA A 527 -3.90 -19.27 8.21
C ALA A 527 -5.21 -18.69 7.65
N TYR A 528 -5.11 -17.46 7.13
CA TYR A 528 -6.23 -16.71 6.60
C TYR A 528 -5.88 -16.03 5.29
N VAL A 529 -6.87 -15.87 4.41
CA VAL A 529 -6.76 -15.08 3.17
C VAL A 529 -7.71 -13.89 3.25
N ILE A 530 -7.16 -12.71 3.00
CA ILE A 530 -7.87 -11.44 2.88
C ILE A 530 -8.09 -11.18 1.39
N VAL A 531 -9.33 -10.95 1.00
CA VAL A 531 -9.71 -10.54 -0.37
C VAL A 531 -10.26 -9.11 -0.30
N PRO A 532 -9.43 -8.08 -0.55
CA PRO A 532 -9.89 -6.70 -0.68
C PRO A 532 -10.52 -6.44 -2.05
N SER A 533 -11.58 -5.65 -2.06
CA SER A 533 -12.32 -5.30 -3.28
C SER A 533 -12.97 -3.93 -3.18
N THR A 534 -13.21 -3.28 -4.30
CA THR A 534 -14.27 -2.28 -4.43
C THR A 534 -15.65 -2.96 -4.39
N PHE A 535 -16.70 -2.20 -4.11
CA PHE A 535 -18.05 -2.75 -4.07
C PHE A 535 -18.50 -3.21 -5.46
N GLU A 536 -18.39 -2.31 -6.44
CA GLU A 536 -18.65 -2.58 -7.85
C GLU A 536 -17.39 -3.12 -8.54
N PRO A 537 -17.52 -4.00 -9.54
CA PRO A 537 -16.39 -4.44 -10.36
C PRO A 537 -15.86 -3.31 -11.26
N ASN A 538 -14.69 -3.54 -11.86
CA ASN A 538 -14.07 -2.68 -12.88
C ASN A 538 -13.80 -1.23 -12.44
N GLN A 539 -13.60 -1.03 -11.13
CA GLN A 539 -13.12 0.24 -10.57
C GLN A 539 -11.60 0.23 -10.54
N ASP A 540 -10.98 1.20 -11.23
CA ASP A 540 -9.53 1.31 -11.33
C ASP A 540 -8.96 2.19 -10.22
N VAL A 541 -8.30 1.59 -9.22
CA VAL A 541 -7.66 2.34 -8.14
C VAL A 541 -6.58 1.54 -7.42
N GLU A 542 -5.48 2.22 -7.06
CA GLU A 542 -4.43 1.69 -6.19
C GLU A 542 -4.92 1.60 -4.74
N PHE A 543 -4.46 0.59 -4.00
CA PHE A 543 -4.75 0.45 -2.57
C PHE A 543 -3.54 -0.01 -1.75
N ILE A 544 -3.62 0.21 -0.44
CA ILE A 544 -2.73 -0.36 0.57
C ILE A 544 -3.59 -1.16 1.54
N LEU A 545 -3.15 -2.38 1.84
CA LEU A 545 -3.73 -3.24 2.85
C LEU A 545 -2.73 -3.38 4.00
N ARG A 546 -3.14 -3.00 5.21
CA ARG A 546 -2.33 -3.07 6.43
C ARG A 546 -2.97 -4.04 7.41
N VAL A 547 -2.16 -4.91 8.02
CA VAL A 547 -2.60 -5.84 9.05
C VAL A 547 -1.73 -5.62 10.28
N VAL A 548 -2.36 -5.24 11.38
CA VAL A 548 -1.69 -4.92 12.65
C VAL A 548 -2.09 -5.94 13.72
N SER A 549 -1.11 -6.40 14.50
CA SER A 549 -1.32 -7.40 15.56
C SER A 549 -0.34 -7.26 16.73
N GLN A 550 -0.68 -7.83 17.89
CA GLN A 550 0.24 -7.92 19.03
C GLN A 550 1.31 -9.02 18.86
N VAL A 551 1.05 -9.96 17.96
CA VAL A 551 1.89 -11.13 17.67
C VAL A 551 2.42 -11.05 16.25
N ALA A 552 3.42 -11.89 15.94
CA ALA A 552 3.98 -11.92 14.61
C ALA A 552 2.95 -12.37 13.57
N VAL A 553 2.89 -11.67 12.43
CA VAL A 553 1.96 -11.99 11.34
C VAL A 553 2.75 -12.34 10.06
N PRO A 554 3.21 -13.60 9.91
CA PRO A 554 3.76 -14.08 8.64
C PRO A 554 2.76 -13.85 7.52
N ASN A 555 3.22 -13.26 6.43
CA ASN A 555 2.34 -12.69 5.42
C ASN A 555 2.92 -12.92 4.02
N LYS A 556 2.04 -13.04 3.02
CA LYS A 556 2.38 -13.29 1.62
C LYS A 556 1.25 -12.85 0.70
N GLU A 557 1.58 -12.14 -0.37
CA GLU A 557 0.66 -11.96 -1.50
C GLU A 557 0.55 -13.28 -2.27
N LEU A 558 -0.69 -13.74 -2.46
CA LEU A 558 -0.96 -14.93 -3.26
C LEU A 558 -1.04 -14.53 -4.73
N ASP A 559 -0.35 -15.29 -5.57
CA ASP A 559 -0.44 -15.19 -7.02
C ASP A 559 -0.21 -16.58 -7.62
N ASP A 560 -0.63 -16.77 -8.86
CA ASP A 560 -0.33 -17.97 -9.60
C ASP A 560 1.11 -17.94 -10.15
N GLY A 561 1.77 -19.09 -10.16
CA GLY A 561 3.02 -19.26 -10.89
C GLY A 561 2.77 -19.33 -12.40
N ASN A 562 3.75 -18.88 -13.19
CA ASN A 562 3.73 -19.04 -14.65
C ASN A 562 4.13 -20.47 -15.03
N VAL A 563 3.15 -21.32 -15.29
CA VAL A 563 3.35 -22.74 -15.60
C VAL A 563 2.42 -23.15 -16.74
N ASN A 564 2.93 -23.99 -17.64
CA ASN A 564 2.12 -24.77 -18.58
C ASN A 564 2.06 -26.22 -18.08
N LEU A 565 0.86 -26.71 -17.78
CA LEU A 565 0.56 -28.09 -17.36
C LEU A 565 -0.03 -28.92 -18.51
N ASP A 566 -0.07 -28.34 -19.72
CA ASP A 566 -0.74 -28.83 -20.91
C ASP A 566 -2.27 -29.00 -20.73
N ILE A 567 -2.97 -29.13 -21.86
CA ILE A 567 -4.41 -29.36 -21.84
C ILE A 567 -4.68 -30.68 -21.11
N PRO A 568 -5.63 -30.73 -20.16
CA PRO A 568 -5.98 -31.97 -19.46
C PRO A 568 -6.25 -33.13 -20.42
N GLU A 569 -5.68 -34.31 -20.13
CA GLU A 569 -5.73 -35.47 -21.03
C GLU A 569 -7.17 -35.94 -21.33
N ASP A 570 -8.11 -35.75 -20.41
CA ASP A 570 -9.53 -36.04 -20.63
C ASP A 570 -10.16 -35.16 -21.73
N VAL A 571 -9.72 -33.90 -21.84
CA VAL A 571 -10.14 -32.99 -22.92
C VAL A 571 -9.50 -33.42 -24.24
N MET A 572 -8.22 -33.81 -24.22
CA MET A 572 -7.51 -34.27 -25.43
C MET A 572 -8.07 -35.59 -25.94
N GLU A 573 -8.43 -36.52 -25.06
CA GLU A 573 -9.04 -37.80 -25.43
C GLU A 573 -10.43 -37.60 -26.05
N ALA A 574 -11.22 -36.65 -25.54
CA ALA A 574 -12.50 -36.29 -26.15
C ALA A 574 -12.31 -35.74 -27.58
N VAL A 575 -11.27 -34.94 -27.82
CA VAL A 575 -10.93 -34.44 -29.16
C VAL A 575 -10.53 -35.59 -30.09
N ARG A 576 -9.67 -36.51 -29.63
CA ARG A 576 -9.25 -37.68 -30.42
C ARG A 576 -10.45 -38.53 -30.82
N LEU A 577 -11.35 -38.82 -29.88
CA LEU A 577 -12.55 -39.60 -30.14
C LEU A 577 -13.49 -38.91 -31.13
N GLU A 578 -13.67 -37.59 -31.00
CA GLU A 578 -14.48 -36.80 -31.95
C GLU A 578 -13.88 -36.86 -33.37
N ASN A 579 -12.57 -36.70 -33.49
CA ASN A 579 -11.88 -36.79 -34.78
C ASN A 579 -12.01 -38.18 -35.42
N GLU A 580 -11.90 -39.25 -34.62
CA GLU A 580 -12.08 -40.63 -35.09
C GLU A 580 -13.52 -40.88 -35.59
N ILE A 581 -14.52 -40.40 -34.85
CA ILE A 581 -15.94 -40.56 -35.21
C ILE A 581 -16.27 -39.79 -36.48
N LEU A 582 -15.75 -38.57 -36.63
CA LEU A 582 -16.02 -37.70 -37.78
C LEU A 582 -15.07 -37.94 -38.96
N GLN A 583 -14.09 -38.83 -38.82
CA GLN A 583 -13.04 -39.11 -39.82
C GLN A 583 -12.21 -37.88 -40.23
N GLU A 584 -12.18 -36.84 -39.38
CA GLU A 584 -11.52 -35.57 -39.71
C GLU A 584 -9.99 -35.71 -39.85
N ASP A 585 -9.37 -36.62 -39.10
CA ASP A 585 -7.92 -36.84 -39.15
C ASP A 585 -7.46 -37.42 -40.49
N GLU A 586 -8.28 -38.26 -41.15
CA GLU A 586 -7.98 -38.76 -42.49
C GLU A 586 -8.24 -37.69 -43.55
N GLU A 587 -9.35 -36.94 -43.45
CA GLU A 587 -9.64 -35.84 -44.38
C GLU A 587 -8.57 -34.75 -44.36
N ILE A 588 -8.11 -34.37 -43.17
CA ILE A 588 -7.10 -33.31 -43.02
C ILE A 588 -5.72 -33.79 -43.50
N LYS A 589 -5.42 -35.09 -43.33
CA LYS A 589 -4.21 -35.72 -43.86
C LYS A 589 -4.19 -35.73 -45.38
N GLU A 590 -5.28 -36.13 -46.04
CA GLU A 590 -5.38 -36.07 -47.50
C GLU A 590 -5.19 -34.64 -48.02
N LYS A 591 -5.81 -33.65 -47.38
CA LYS A 591 -5.63 -32.23 -47.73
C LYS A 591 -4.19 -31.75 -47.49
N PHE A 592 -3.53 -32.20 -46.42
CA PHE A 592 -2.12 -31.90 -46.16
C PHE A 592 -1.22 -32.45 -47.27
N GLU A 593 -1.39 -33.72 -47.64
CA GLU A 593 -0.61 -34.37 -48.69
C GLU A 593 -0.81 -33.71 -50.08
N GLN A 594 -1.98 -33.14 -50.34
CA GLN A 594 -2.24 -32.37 -51.55
C GLN A 594 -1.52 -31.03 -51.58
N LEU A 595 -1.31 -30.41 -50.43
CA LEU A 595 -0.71 -29.08 -50.28
C LEU A 595 0.80 -29.13 -50.00
N CYS A 596 1.34 -30.26 -49.52
CA CYS A 596 2.73 -30.37 -49.13
C CYS A 596 3.69 -30.25 -50.31
N ASP A 597 4.85 -29.63 -50.06
CA ASP A 597 5.92 -29.61 -51.05
C ASP A 597 6.51 -31.01 -51.17
N LYS A 598 6.49 -31.57 -52.38
CA LYS A 598 6.93 -32.95 -52.65
C LYS A 598 8.40 -33.23 -52.32
N LYS A 599 9.24 -32.20 -52.21
CA LYS A 599 10.66 -32.35 -51.86
C LYS A 599 10.89 -32.32 -50.37
N THR A 600 10.21 -31.42 -49.66
CA THR A 600 10.42 -31.22 -48.22
C THR A 600 9.40 -31.96 -47.36
N ALA A 601 8.35 -32.54 -47.96
CA ALA A 601 7.22 -33.17 -47.28
C ALA A 601 6.56 -32.25 -46.22
N SER A 602 6.60 -30.93 -46.45
CA SER A 602 6.16 -29.92 -45.49
C SER A 602 5.40 -28.77 -46.15
N ILE A 603 4.58 -28.08 -45.38
CA ILE A 603 3.80 -26.91 -45.81
C ILE A 603 4.35 -25.61 -45.21
N ASN A 604 4.15 -24.49 -45.90
CA ASN A 604 4.45 -23.15 -45.35
C ASN A 604 3.19 -22.50 -44.77
N ALA A 605 3.32 -21.32 -44.15
CA ALA A 605 2.20 -20.60 -43.54
C ALA A 605 1.02 -20.29 -44.50
N THR A 606 1.27 -20.11 -45.79
CA THR A 606 0.21 -19.83 -46.79
C THR A 606 -0.58 -21.08 -47.12
N ASP A 607 0.08 -22.23 -47.17
CA ASP A 607 -0.59 -23.51 -47.43
C ASP A 607 -1.30 -24.01 -46.15
N LEU A 608 -0.71 -23.77 -44.98
CA LEU A 608 -1.39 -23.97 -43.68
C LEU A 608 -2.67 -23.14 -43.59
N GLN A 609 -2.67 -21.88 -44.04
CA GLN A 609 -3.88 -21.05 -44.06
C GLN A 609 -5.02 -21.68 -44.87
N LYS A 610 -4.71 -22.19 -46.07
CA LYS A 610 -5.72 -22.86 -46.92
C LYS A 610 -6.25 -24.12 -46.25
N LEU A 611 -5.36 -24.89 -45.62
CA LEU A 611 -5.70 -26.12 -44.92
C LEU A 611 -6.65 -25.85 -43.74
N LEU A 612 -6.29 -24.89 -42.87
CA LEU A 612 -7.06 -24.57 -41.66
C LEU A 612 -8.42 -23.92 -41.99
N ASN A 613 -8.47 -23.00 -42.94
CA ASN A 613 -9.73 -22.35 -43.36
C ASN A 613 -10.70 -23.31 -44.08
N GLY A 614 -10.23 -24.48 -44.52
CA GLY A 614 -11.03 -25.55 -45.10
C GLY A 614 -11.32 -26.71 -44.14
N SER A 615 -11.19 -26.47 -42.83
CA SER A 615 -11.33 -27.47 -41.76
C SER A 615 -12.40 -27.07 -40.74
N SER A 616 -12.74 -28.00 -39.83
CA SER A 616 -13.70 -27.78 -38.74
C SER A 616 -13.29 -26.68 -37.77
N LEU A 617 -12.02 -26.24 -37.74
CA LEU A 617 -11.59 -25.09 -36.94
C LEU A 617 -12.22 -23.77 -37.41
N GLN A 618 -12.72 -23.71 -38.65
CA GLN A 618 -13.46 -22.57 -39.19
C GLN A 618 -14.88 -22.47 -38.63
N ASP A 619 -15.43 -23.56 -38.08
CA ASP A 619 -16.81 -23.63 -37.58
C ASP A 619 -16.94 -22.94 -36.22
N MET A 620 -16.77 -21.62 -36.23
CA MET A 620 -16.85 -20.74 -35.07
C MET A 620 -17.68 -19.48 -35.38
N PRO A 621 -18.61 -19.07 -34.50
CA PRO A 621 -19.41 -17.86 -34.70
C PRO A 621 -18.52 -16.61 -34.85
N GLY A 622 -18.72 -15.84 -35.92
CA GLY A 622 -18.03 -14.57 -36.14
C GLY A 622 -16.54 -14.68 -36.50
N PHE A 623 -16.01 -15.89 -36.70
CA PHE A 623 -14.62 -16.08 -37.10
C PHE A 623 -14.46 -15.95 -38.62
N GLU A 624 -13.70 -14.94 -39.07
CA GLU A 624 -13.45 -14.70 -40.50
C GLU A 624 -12.42 -15.66 -41.12
N GLY A 625 -11.76 -16.43 -40.26
CA GLY A 625 -10.76 -17.43 -40.62
C GLY A 625 -9.34 -17.06 -40.25
N PHE A 626 -8.46 -18.04 -40.34
CA PHE A 626 -7.05 -17.89 -40.02
C PHE A 626 -6.40 -16.93 -41.00
N ASN A 627 -5.85 -15.83 -40.46
CA ASN A 627 -5.06 -14.89 -41.25
C ASN A 627 -3.59 -15.34 -41.34
N ARG A 628 -2.80 -14.67 -42.19
CA ARG A 628 -1.39 -15.04 -42.42
C ARG A 628 -0.53 -14.95 -41.15
N GLU A 629 -0.86 -14.06 -40.22
CA GLU A 629 -0.09 -13.89 -38.99
C GLU A 629 -0.36 -15.01 -37.98
N MET A 630 -1.63 -15.43 -37.86
CA MET A 630 -1.98 -16.61 -37.07
C MET A 630 -1.26 -17.84 -37.60
N CYS A 631 -1.29 -18.08 -38.91
CA CYS A 631 -0.59 -19.21 -39.51
C CYS A 631 0.94 -19.12 -39.34
N ARG A 632 1.55 -17.92 -39.41
CA ARG A 632 2.98 -17.76 -39.10
C ARG A 632 3.30 -18.09 -37.65
N SER A 633 2.46 -17.64 -36.71
CA SER A 633 2.62 -17.95 -35.28
C SER A 633 2.44 -19.44 -35.01
N MET A 634 1.51 -20.11 -35.69
CA MET A 634 1.30 -21.55 -35.61
C MET A 634 2.49 -22.35 -36.14
N VAL A 635 3.05 -21.94 -37.29
CA VAL A 635 4.31 -22.53 -37.81
C VAL A 635 5.40 -22.37 -36.77
N ALA A 636 5.61 -21.15 -36.25
CA ALA A 636 6.64 -20.88 -35.26
C ALA A 636 6.50 -21.69 -33.95
N ALA A 637 5.26 -22.07 -33.59
CA ALA A 637 4.99 -22.86 -32.38
C ALA A 637 5.38 -24.34 -32.49
N VAL A 638 5.54 -24.89 -33.71
CA VAL A 638 5.92 -26.30 -33.92
C VAL A 638 7.18 -26.49 -34.76
N ASP A 639 7.68 -25.44 -35.42
CA ASP A 639 8.90 -25.43 -36.24
C ASP A 639 10.17 -25.40 -35.36
N HIS A 640 10.39 -26.47 -34.60
CA HIS A 640 11.52 -26.58 -33.67
C HIS A 640 12.89 -26.60 -34.39
N ASN A 641 12.91 -26.94 -35.68
CA ASN A 641 14.10 -27.00 -36.53
C ASN A 641 14.36 -25.71 -37.33
N LEU A 642 13.52 -24.68 -37.17
CA LEU A 642 13.64 -23.36 -37.80
C LEU A 642 13.67 -23.38 -39.33
N THR A 643 12.93 -24.31 -39.94
CA THR A 643 12.81 -24.43 -41.40
C THR A 643 11.85 -23.41 -42.00
N GLY A 644 11.00 -22.78 -41.18
CA GLY A 644 9.88 -21.94 -41.59
C GLY A 644 8.74 -22.74 -42.22
N ARG A 645 8.71 -24.07 -42.01
CA ARG A 645 7.74 -25.02 -42.58
C ARG A 645 7.30 -26.00 -41.50
N VAL A 646 6.20 -26.71 -41.77
CA VAL A 646 5.61 -27.69 -40.83
C VAL A 646 5.52 -29.05 -41.51
N GLU A 647 6.13 -30.06 -40.91
CA GLU A 647 6.02 -31.47 -41.30
C GLU A 647 4.69 -32.07 -40.82
N PHE A 648 4.29 -33.22 -41.37
CA PHE A 648 2.96 -33.79 -41.07
C PHE A 648 2.77 -34.13 -39.58
N SER A 649 3.80 -34.67 -38.91
CA SER A 649 3.73 -34.98 -37.47
C SER A 649 3.60 -33.73 -36.60
N GLU A 650 4.33 -32.67 -36.94
CA GLU A 650 4.24 -31.36 -36.27
C GLU A 650 2.86 -30.72 -36.48
N PHE A 651 2.31 -30.86 -37.69
CA PHE A 651 0.96 -30.40 -38.01
C PHE A 651 -0.10 -31.15 -37.19
N MET A 652 0.00 -32.47 -37.04
CA MET A 652 -0.98 -33.23 -36.27
C MET A 652 -0.95 -32.88 -34.78
N ASP A 653 0.22 -32.60 -34.21
CA ASP A 653 0.31 -32.09 -32.83
C ASP A 653 -0.41 -30.74 -32.69
N LEU A 654 -0.11 -29.80 -33.59
CA LEU A 654 -0.76 -28.49 -33.64
C LEU A 654 -2.28 -28.60 -33.85
N TRP A 655 -2.73 -29.49 -34.73
CA TRP A 655 -4.13 -29.73 -35.06
C TRP A 655 -4.93 -30.18 -33.83
N GLN A 656 -4.42 -31.16 -33.09
CA GLN A 656 -5.06 -31.67 -31.87
C GLN A 656 -5.13 -30.58 -30.79
N HIS A 657 -4.04 -29.84 -30.58
CA HIS A 657 -4.04 -28.71 -29.64
C HIS A 657 -5.02 -27.60 -30.04
N ALA A 658 -5.07 -27.24 -31.33
CA ALA A 658 -5.98 -26.22 -31.83
C ALA A 658 -7.46 -26.61 -31.64
N LYS A 659 -7.81 -27.89 -31.85
CA LYS A 659 -9.17 -28.39 -31.54
C LYS A 659 -9.43 -28.40 -30.03
N GLY A 660 -8.44 -28.78 -29.22
CA GLY A 660 -8.53 -28.67 -27.76
C GLY A 660 -8.82 -27.25 -27.28
N TRP A 661 -8.08 -26.26 -27.80
CA TRP A 661 -8.31 -24.84 -27.49
C TRP A 661 -9.67 -24.35 -27.99
N LYS A 662 -10.14 -24.79 -29.17
CA LYS A 662 -11.51 -24.52 -29.65
C LYS A 662 -12.56 -25.05 -28.67
N ASN A 663 -12.41 -26.27 -28.18
CA ASN A 663 -13.35 -26.87 -27.23
C ASN A 663 -13.33 -26.15 -25.88
N VAL A 664 -12.15 -25.73 -25.40
CA VAL A 664 -12.04 -24.86 -24.22
C VAL A 664 -12.74 -23.53 -24.45
N PHE A 665 -12.57 -22.91 -25.62
CA PHE A 665 -13.26 -21.67 -25.95
C PHE A 665 -14.78 -21.81 -25.85
N LEU A 666 -15.34 -22.80 -26.55
CA LEU A 666 -16.77 -23.08 -26.56
C LEU A 666 -17.34 -23.44 -25.19
N LYS A 667 -16.52 -24.03 -24.31
CA LYS A 667 -16.91 -24.35 -22.93
C LYS A 667 -17.11 -23.11 -22.06
N HIS A 668 -16.30 -22.08 -22.29
CA HIS A 668 -16.32 -20.83 -21.50
C HIS A 668 -17.12 -19.70 -22.15
N ASP A 669 -17.36 -19.75 -23.46
CA ASP A 669 -18.29 -18.88 -24.20
C ASP A 669 -19.75 -19.32 -23.95
N VAL A 670 -20.20 -19.21 -22.69
CA VAL A 670 -21.50 -19.75 -22.23
C VAL A 670 -22.68 -19.08 -22.95
N ASP A 671 -22.55 -17.80 -23.30
CA ASP A 671 -23.58 -17.04 -24.01
C ASP A 671 -23.52 -17.22 -25.54
N ARG A 672 -22.53 -17.96 -26.05
CA ARG A 672 -22.27 -18.23 -27.47
C ARG A 672 -22.14 -16.95 -28.29
N SER A 673 -21.59 -15.90 -27.67
CA SER A 673 -21.35 -14.63 -28.32
C SER A 673 -20.18 -14.69 -29.32
N GLY A 674 -19.36 -15.74 -29.26
CA GLY A 674 -18.11 -15.85 -29.99
C GLY A 674 -17.00 -14.98 -29.38
N LYS A 675 -17.17 -14.56 -28.12
CA LYS A 675 -16.32 -13.58 -27.43
C LYS A 675 -16.11 -13.97 -25.97
N PHE A 676 -15.01 -13.51 -25.41
CA PHE A 676 -14.65 -13.63 -23.99
C PHE A 676 -14.62 -12.27 -23.31
N GLN A 677 -15.12 -12.23 -22.08
CA GLN A 677 -14.70 -11.25 -21.10
C GLN A 677 -13.41 -11.71 -20.40
N ALA A 678 -12.73 -10.81 -19.69
CA ALA A 678 -11.40 -11.11 -19.16
C ALA A 678 -11.40 -12.20 -18.08
N GLU A 679 -12.43 -12.27 -17.25
CA GLU A 679 -12.59 -13.32 -16.24
C GLU A 679 -12.75 -14.71 -16.88
N GLU A 680 -13.49 -14.80 -17.99
CA GLU A 680 -13.68 -16.03 -18.77
C GLU A 680 -12.36 -16.44 -19.43
N PHE A 681 -11.62 -15.47 -19.97
CA PHE A 681 -10.30 -15.71 -20.53
C PHE A 681 -9.34 -16.31 -19.48
N ARG A 682 -9.37 -15.86 -18.23
CA ARG A 682 -8.53 -16.44 -17.16
C ARG A 682 -8.92 -17.88 -16.82
N GLU A 683 -10.21 -18.20 -16.76
CA GLU A 683 -10.68 -19.58 -16.54
C GLU A 683 -10.38 -20.48 -17.76
N ALA A 684 -10.45 -19.92 -18.97
CA ALA A 684 -10.07 -20.59 -20.20
C ALA A 684 -8.58 -20.92 -20.23
N LEU A 685 -7.69 -19.99 -19.88
CA LEU A 685 -6.25 -20.26 -19.78
C LEU A 685 -5.94 -21.43 -18.83
N ARG A 686 -6.57 -21.45 -17.64
CA ARG A 686 -6.43 -22.57 -16.70
C ARG A 686 -6.91 -23.90 -17.28
N SER A 687 -8.00 -23.86 -18.05
CA SER A 687 -8.53 -25.06 -18.74
C SER A 687 -7.65 -25.51 -19.92
N CYS A 688 -6.85 -24.61 -20.48
CA CYS A 688 -5.80 -24.94 -21.45
C CYS A 688 -4.50 -25.43 -20.80
N GLY A 689 -4.43 -25.52 -19.46
CA GLY A 689 -3.22 -25.93 -18.73
C GLY A 689 -2.33 -24.78 -18.27
N TYR A 690 -2.67 -23.52 -18.59
CA TYR A 690 -1.85 -22.37 -18.22
C TYR A 690 -2.28 -21.79 -16.88
N THR A 691 -1.37 -21.75 -15.91
CA THR A 691 -1.45 -20.83 -14.78
C THR A 691 -0.48 -19.68 -15.02
N VAL A 692 -0.93 -18.45 -14.81
CA VAL A 692 -0.11 -17.25 -15.05
C VAL A 692 -0.31 -16.24 -13.93
N SER A 693 0.76 -15.56 -13.56
CA SER A 693 0.75 -14.51 -12.56
C SER A 693 -0.11 -13.33 -13.00
N ASN A 694 -0.62 -12.55 -12.06
CA ASN A 694 -1.43 -11.37 -12.36
C ASN A 694 -0.71 -10.39 -13.30
N LYS A 695 0.59 -10.17 -13.08
CA LYS A 695 1.41 -9.32 -13.95
C LYS A 695 1.43 -9.82 -15.39
N PHE A 696 1.56 -11.13 -15.60
CA PHE A 696 1.62 -11.68 -16.94
C PHE A 696 0.24 -11.73 -17.58
N PHE A 697 -0.78 -12.13 -16.83
CA PHE A 697 -2.17 -12.11 -17.28
C PHE A 697 -2.60 -10.73 -17.78
N ASN A 698 -2.24 -9.67 -17.04
CA ASN A 698 -2.52 -8.30 -17.42
C ASN A 698 -1.91 -7.92 -18.79
N ALA A 699 -0.67 -8.33 -19.05
CA ALA A 699 -0.05 -8.13 -20.35
C ALA A 699 -0.76 -8.89 -21.49
N LEU A 700 -1.37 -10.04 -21.20
CA LEU A 700 -2.16 -10.80 -22.18
C LEU A 700 -3.49 -10.08 -22.49
N VAL A 701 -4.20 -9.63 -21.45
CA VAL A 701 -5.44 -8.85 -21.56
C VAL A 701 -5.20 -7.62 -22.44
N HIS A 702 -4.21 -6.77 -22.10
CA HIS A 702 -3.92 -5.57 -22.88
C HIS A 702 -3.45 -5.81 -24.32
N ARG A 703 -2.88 -6.99 -24.59
CA ARG A 703 -2.36 -7.32 -25.94
C ARG A 703 -3.43 -7.90 -26.85
N TYR A 704 -4.34 -8.71 -26.31
CA TYR A 704 -5.25 -9.54 -27.11
C TYR A 704 -6.73 -9.18 -26.93
N GLN A 705 -7.10 -8.41 -25.91
CA GLN A 705 -8.45 -7.88 -25.78
C GLN A 705 -8.58 -6.58 -26.58
N ASP A 706 -9.72 -6.41 -27.24
CA ASP A 706 -10.03 -5.16 -27.94
C ASP A 706 -10.26 -4.04 -26.90
N PRO A 707 -9.55 -2.90 -27.01
CA PRO A 707 -9.57 -1.85 -25.99
C PRO A 707 -10.89 -1.04 -25.98
N ASP A 708 -11.63 -1.03 -27.08
CA ASP A 708 -12.86 -0.24 -27.21
C ASP A 708 -14.09 -1.04 -26.76
N THR A 709 -14.11 -2.32 -27.09
CA THR A 709 -15.23 -3.23 -26.80
C THR A 709 -15.01 -4.06 -25.55
N GLU A 710 -13.77 -4.15 -25.05
CA GLU A 710 -13.39 -4.92 -23.87
C GLU A 710 -13.78 -6.39 -24.01
N VAL A 711 -13.66 -6.94 -25.21
CA VAL A 711 -13.90 -8.36 -25.49
C VAL A 711 -12.72 -8.97 -26.25
N MET A 712 -12.46 -10.24 -25.99
CA MET A 712 -11.49 -11.03 -26.73
C MET A 712 -12.23 -11.97 -27.68
N ARG A 713 -11.93 -11.89 -28.97
CA ARG A 713 -12.57 -12.74 -29.98
C ARG A 713 -11.84 -14.08 -30.07
N PHE A 714 -12.47 -15.08 -30.69
CA PHE A 714 -11.87 -16.40 -30.89
C PHE A 714 -10.49 -16.34 -31.57
N GLU A 715 -10.32 -15.52 -32.59
CA GLU A 715 -9.04 -15.35 -33.30
C GLU A 715 -7.91 -14.80 -32.40
N ASP A 716 -8.26 -13.86 -31.52
CA ASP A 716 -7.33 -13.24 -30.57
C ASP A 716 -6.94 -14.24 -29.48
N PHE A 717 -7.91 -15.00 -28.97
CA PHE A 717 -7.68 -16.10 -28.04
C PHE A 717 -6.76 -17.17 -28.63
N MET A 718 -7.06 -17.65 -29.84
CA MET A 718 -6.26 -18.65 -30.54
C MET A 718 -4.82 -18.17 -30.71
N LEU A 719 -4.64 -16.94 -31.22
CA LEU A 719 -3.31 -16.36 -31.40
C LEU A 719 -2.55 -16.26 -30.06
N CYS A 720 -3.24 -15.89 -28.98
CA CYS A 720 -2.68 -15.85 -27.64
C CYS A 720 -2.17 -17.23 -27.18
N VAL A 721 -3.01 -18.27 -27.21
CA VAL A 721 -2.61 -19.60 -26.71
C VAL A 721 -1.55 -20.27 -27.58
N ILE A 722 -1.55 -20.04 -28.90
CA ILE A 722 -0.49 -20.48 -29.81
C ILE A 722 0.86 -19.87 -29.41
N ARG A 723 0.89 -18.55 -29.16
CA ARG A 723 2.11 -17.87 -28.74
C ARG A 723 2.53 -18.27 -27.33
N LEU A 724 1.58 -18.49 -26.42
CA LEU A 724 1.87 -18.99 -25.07
C LEU A 724 2.54 -20.37 -25.12
N LYS A 725 2.02 -21.32 -25.92
CA LYS A 725 2.64 -22.63 -26.13
C LYS A 725 4.11 -22.46 -26.50
N ASN A 726 4.38 -21.66 -27.53
CA ASN A 726 5.74 -21.41 -28.01
C ASN A 726 6.64 -20.76 -26.94
N VAL A 727 6.15 -19.73 -26.23
CA VAL A 727 6.91 -19.06 -25.15
C VAL A 727 7.27 -20.04 -24.03
N PHE A 728 6.30 -20.85 -23.57
CA PHE A 728 6.52 -21.79 -22.47
C PHE A 728 7.46 -22.94 -22.87
N GLU A 729 7.28 -23.51 -24.06
CA GLU A 729 8.14 -24.58 -24.57
C GLU A 729 9.56 -24.09 -24.82
N THR A 730 9.71 -22.93 -25.45
CA THR A 730 11.02 -22.32 -25.70
C THR A 730 11.74 -22.00 -24.39
N SER A 731 11.02 -21.50 -23.39
CA SER A 731 11.56 -21.27 -22.05
C SER A 731 11.93 -22.57 -21.33
N ALA A 732 11.14 -23.63 -21.49
CA ALA A 732 11.40 -24.93 -20.88
C ALA A 732 12.64 -25.61 -21.50
N ALA A 733 12.86 -25.41 -22.80
CA ALA A 733 14.00 -25.91 -23.55
C ALA A 733 15.32 -25.17 -23.24
N GLN A 734 15.28 -23.99 -22.61
CA GLN A 734 16.50 -23.27 -22.25
C GLN A 734 17.30 -23.99 -21.16
N PRO A 735 18.65 -23.92 -21.21
CA PRO A 735 19.50 -24.33 -20.10
C PRO A 735 19.08 -23.63 -18.81
N LYS A 736 19.07 -24.36 -17.70
CA LYS A 736 18.63 -23.82 -16.40
C LYS A 736 19.82 -23.54 -15.47
N THR A 737 19.69 -22.53 -14.62
CA THR A 737 20.61 -22.30 -13.50
C THR A 737 20.48 -23.41 -12.46
N TYR A 738 21.37 -23.44 -11.46
CA TYR A 738 21.24 -24.36 -10.31
C TYR A 738 19.93 -24.18 -9.53
N GLU A 739 19.36 -22.98 -9.56
CA GLU A 739 18.06 -22.66 -8.93
C GLU A 739 16.87 -22.98 -9.85
N GLY A 740 17.11 -23.54 -11.04
CA GLY A 740 16.07 -23.94 -11.99
C GLY A 740 15.56 -22.84 -12.93
N ALA A 741 16.14 -21.63 -12.90
CA ALA A 741 15.73 -20.53 -13.77
C ALA A 741 16.29 -20.67 -15.19
N PRO A 742 15.49 -20.45 -16.26
CA PRO A 742 15.98 -20.52 -17.64
C PRO A 742 17.01 -19.42 -17.93
N MET A 743 18.08 -19.78 -18.65
CA MET A 743 19.13 -18.87 -19.08
C MET A 743 19.03 -18.61 -20.57
N PHE A 744 19.02 -17.33 -20.95
CA PHE A 744 19.05 -16.90 -22.33
C PHE A 744 20.37 -16.19 -22.63
N THR A 745 20.99 -16.52 -23.76
CA THR A 745 21.97 -15.61 -24.36
C THR A 745 21.25 -14.43 -25.02
N THR A 746 21.99 -13.38 -25.39
CA THR A 746 21.39 -12.26 -26.13
C THR A 746 20.76 -12.73 -27.45
N ASP A 747 21.45 -13.62 -28.17
CA ASP A 747 20.95 -14.16 -29.44
C ASP A 747 19.73 -15.05 -29.23
N ASP A 748 19.71 -15.89 -28.19
CA ASP A 748 18.53 -16.67 -27.84
C ASP A 748 17.35 -15.76 -27.50
N TYR A 749 17.55 -14.76 -26.65
CA TYR A 749 16.50 -13.82 -26.25
C TYR A 749 15.92 -13.06 -27.45
N LEU A 750 16.78 -12.52 -28.32
CA LEU A 750 16.35 -11.80 -29.52
C LEU A 750 15.62 -12.72 -30.50
N ARG A 751 16.13 -13.95 -30.70
CA ARG A 751 15.47 -14.96 -31.54
C ARG A 751 14.08 -15.29 -31.00
N CYS A 752 13.98 -15.62 -29.71
CA CYS A 752 12.71 -15.96 -29.06
C CYS A 752 11.72 -14.81 -29.23
N SER A 753 12.14 -13.57 -28.94
CA SER A 753 11.28 -12.38 -29.00
C SER A 753 10.75 -12.03 -30.40
N VAL A 754 11.34 -12.58 -31.46
CA VAL A 754 10.88 -12.38 -32.85
C VAL A 754 10.03 -13.56 -33.34
N TYR A 755 10.29 -14.77 -32.83
CA TYR A 755 9.55 -15.99 -33.18
C TYR A 755 8.29 -16.22 -32.32
N THR A 756 8.10 -15.45 -31.24
CA THR A 756 6.88 -15.40 -30.40
C THR A 756 6.18 -14.05 -30.53
#